data_AF-A0AA92U3Z3-F1
#
_entry.id   AF-A0AA92U3Z3-F1
#
_cell.length_a   1.000
_cell.length_b   1.000
_cell.length_c   1.000
_cell.angle_alpha   90.00
_cell.angle_beta   90.00
_cell.angle_gamma   90.00
#
_symmetry.space_group_name_H-M   'P 1'
#
loop_
_entity.id
_entity.type
_entity.pdbx_description
1 polymer ?
#
loop_
_entity_poly.entity_id
_entity_poly.type
_entity_poly.pdbx_seq_one_letter_code
_entity_poly.pdbx_strand_id
1 'polypeptide(L)'
;MTEKNQQEKMAAERQVELFTKAFGKAKEDNGIWLDNNGRKAPGLYQKHLQVSAFNAIILGMHAAQNGYKTNQYTLFSEAKKRGESVQSKEKGVPFLWYNWNEYVNKHNPEDKISRADYQTLPSDKQADYKGIRSREVRALFNIEQTTLPMVDKSAFEATVQEYGRLNDRKDVESASTAIRQGVEKLLEKARENMVEIRGDSTGVAHYDSKKDIVFLPKASSYEHYEDYARDAVSLLVTATGHGQRLAREGMVTKNGKVSADDAMKQERLVTEVATAVKLQELGISAKLSPESMAMTDYWARELKENPCLIDILERDVNNAVDMLHKAERGEKVELNSKTARNQADAIKSILPKHYYVADEIKTLPNKSTKEFVLVKDAEGKMADVVLPEGASLGMDNDISGMKKGRIEHALQKEGYETVTFYNVDGSMGYRPDDSFFDGKAVSVARLNNWSLETITLLDVSDAVKRSGAVDFDKILMLRDDEGKWALYLKPENEKAFSVYPDKADVNLFFTTVKQGDEELSDTMRQDMAQKYYMEASNKPEMKVDLFKSNVPAEEVDKIQRVNIFKTKETDNQPSVILCMPTVNGEKLKPREISPSQWQRMWLAENMQDYKKHLAASLFADVLRKDRTDAVAVGTEKSEQEAQSNEVKQNTAQQEEDKATEEQKEETPEKKEQKQKEEKAKEEKTKAETKAAVVAMTPMLKQFYELKGKHPDAVLLFRCGDFYETYCQDAEKASKILGITLTKSSHTKDADGKPLAMAGFPYHALDTYLPKLIRAGERVAICDQLEAPKRATEEISPSKVESPQQEQNNSSGIHR
;
A
#
# COMPACT_ATOMS: atom_id res chain seq x y z
N MET A 1 -7.05 -9.18 -10.15
CA MET A 1 -7.63 -10.53 -9.92
C MET A 1 -7.47 -11.35 -11.19
N THR A 2 -7.75 -12.66 -11.18
CA THR A 2 -7.93 -13.42 -12.43
C THR A 2 -9.16 -12.92 -13.19
N GLU A 3 -9.17 -13.00 -14.51
CA GLU A 3 -10.34 -12.61 -15.29
C GLU A 3 -11.51 -13.58 -15.04
N LYS A 4 -12.72 -13.03 -14.85
CA LYS A 4 -13.95 -13.83 -14.69
C LYS A 4 -14.31 -14.54 -15.99
N ASN A 5 -14.62 -15.83 -15.91
CA ASN A 5 -15.21 -16.54 -17.05
C ASN A 5 -16.66 -16.07 -17.33
N GLN A 6 -17.25 -16.47 -18.46
CA GLN A 6 -18.58 -16.00 -18.85
C GLN A 6 -19.69 -16.34 -17.82
N GLN A 7 -19.61 -17.50 -17.16
CA GLN A 7 -20.59 -17.88 -16.13
C GLN A 7 -20.42 -17.03 -14.86
N GLU A 8 -19.19 -16.67 -14.50
CA GLU A 8 -18.91 -15.74 -13.38
C GLU A 8 -19.36 -14.31 -13.68
N LYS A 9 -19.21 -13.83 -14.92
CA LYS A 9 -19.73 -12.53 -15.37
C LYS A 9 -21.26 -12.49 -15.25
N MET A 10 -21.95 -13.47 -15.82
CA MET A 10 -23.42 -13.61 -15.70
C MET A 10 -23.91 -13.84 -14.26
N ALA A 11 -23.10 -14.46 -13.39
CA ALA A 11 -23.43 -14.62 -11.97
C ALA A 11 -23.36 -13.27 -11.23
N ALA A 12 -22.27 -12.51 -11.44
CA ALA A 12 -22.10 -11.18 -10.87
C ALA A 12 -23.23 -10.24 -11.29
N GLU A 13 -23.58 -10.20 -12.58
CA GLU A 13 -24.72 -9.41 -13.11
C GLU A 13 -26.02 -9.68 -12.35
N ARG A 14 -26.39 -10.95 -12.14
CA ARG A 14 -27.59 -11.33 -11.38
C ARG A 14 -27.50 -11.04 -9.89
N GLN A 15 -26.31 -11.14 -9.29
CA GLN A 15 -26.11 -10.76 -7.87
C GLN A 15 -26.31 -9.25 -7.69
N VAL A 16 -25.77 -8.45 -8.61
CA VAL A 16 -25.97 -6.99 -8.67
C VAL A 16 -27.43 -6.61 -8.97
N GLU A 17 -28.12 -7.37 -9.82
CA GLU A 17 -29.57 -7.20 -10.06
C GLU A 17 -30.39 -7.40 -8.77
N LEU A 18 -30.08 -8.44 -7.99
CA LEU A 18 -30.75 -8.70 -6.70
C LEU A 18 -30.49 -7.58 -5.69
N PHE A 19 -29.25 -7.13 -5.51
CA PHE A 19 -28.92 -5.98 -4.64
C PHE A 19 -29.64 -4.70 -5.09
N THR A 20 -29.61 -4.39 -6.39
CA THR A 20 -30.29 -3.22 -6.97
C THR A 20 -31.79 -3.22 -6.65
N LYS A 21 -32.47 -4.35 -6.82
CA LYS A 21 -33.90 -4.49 -6.52
C LYS A 21 -34.19 -4.39 -5.02
N ALA A 22 -33.33 -4.94 -4.17
CA ALA A 22 -33.49 -4.87 -2.72
C ALA A 22 -33.34 -3.43 -2.20
N PHE A 23 -32.33 -2.70 -2.67
CA PHE A 23 -32.15 -1.28 -2.35
C PHE A 23 -33.27 -0.39 -2.93
N GLY A 24 -33.80 -0.73 -4.11
CA GLY A 24 -35.01 -0.09 -4.64
C GLY A 24 -36.22 -0.27 -3.72
N LYS A 25 -36.54 -1.53 -3.35
CA LYS A 25 -37.66 -1.85 -2.46
C LYS A 25 -37.55 -1.18 -1.09
N ALA A 26 -36.33 -1.02 -0.55
CA ALA A 26 -36.08 -0.35 0.73
C ALA A 26 -36.71 1.05 0.81
N LYS A 27 -36.79 1.77 -0.32
CA LYS A 27 -37.41 3.12 -0.41
C LYS A 27 -38.93 3.10 -0.30
N GLU A 28 -39.56 1.97 -0.61
CA GLU A 28 -41.01 1.75 -0.57
C GLU A 28 -41.44 1.08 0.75
N ASP A 29 -40.56 0.25 1.33
CA ASP A 29 -40.84 -0.66 2.44
C ASP A 29 -40.21 -0.20 3.78
N ASN A 30 -40.26 1.10 4.08
CA ASN A 30 -39.76 1.73 5.31
C ASN A 30 -38.31 1.33 5.71
N GLY A 31 -37.42 1.23 4.70
CA GLY A 31 -36.02 0.82 4.85
C GLY A 31 -35.76 -0.69 4.88
N ILE A 32 -36.80 -1.53 4.84
CA ILE A 32 -36.68 -2.99 4.79
C ILE A 32 -36.22 -3.41 3.39
N TRP A 33 -34.98 -3.87 3.29
CA TRP A 33 -34.37 -4.29 2.02
C TRP A 33 -34.29 -5.82 1.89
N LEU A 34 -34.29 -6.54 3.01
CA LEU A 34 -34.46 -7.98 3.07
C LEU A 34 -35.62 -8.33 4.01
N ASP A 35 -36.84 -8.46 3.47
CA ASP A 35 -37.91 -9.09 4.23
C ASP A 35 -37.64 -10.60 4.39
N ASN A 36 -37.41 -11.03 5.64
CA ASN A 36 -37.19 -12.43 6.00
C ASN A 36 -38.33 -13.03 6.84
N ASN A 37 -39.08 -12.22 7.59
CA ASN A 37 -40.36 -12.59 8.22
C ASN A 37 -40.33 -13.92 9.03
N GLY A 38 -39.21 -14.20 9.71
CA GLY A 38 -39.01 -15.40 10.52
C GLY A 38 -38.61 -16.68 9.77
N ARG A 39 -38.35 -16.62 8.45
CA ARG A 39 -37.74 -17.74 7.71
C ARG A 39 -36.36 -18.05 8.30
N LYS A 40 -36.06 -19.34 8.50
CA LYS A 40 -34.73 -19.79 8.94
C LYS A 40 -33.65 -19.44 7.89
N ALA A 41 -32.39 -19.47 8.31
CA ALA A 41 -31.22 -19.28 7.44
C ALA A 41 -31.30 -20.11 6.13
N PRO A 42 -30.79 -19.61 4.99
CA PRO A 42 -30.76 -20.35 3.74
C PRO A 42 -30.00 -21.66 3.83
N GLY A 43 -30.59 -22.73 3.28
CA GLY A 43 -30.03 -24.07 3.33
C GLY A 43 -30.25 -24.84 2.04
N LEU A 44 -29.45 -25.89 1.86
CA LEU A 44 -29.68 -26.88 0.81
C LEU A 44 -30.69 -27.92 1.31
N TYR A 45 -31.79 -28.07 0.58
CA TYR A 45 -32.89 -28.94 0.96
C TYR A 45 -32.42 -30.38 1.16
N GLN A 46 -32.76 -30.94 2.32
CA GLN A 46 -32.34 -32.28 2.78
C GLN A 46 -30.80 -32.48 2.84
N LYS A 47 -30.00 -31.41 3.01
CA LYS A 47 -28.54 -31.50 3.15
C LYS A 47 -28.00 -30.61 4.27
N HIS A 48 -27.30 -31.22 5.22
CA HIS A 48 -26.61 -30.53 6.33
C HIS A 48 -25.30 -29.85 5.89
N LEU A 49 -25.32 -29.06 4.81
CA LEU A 49 -24.19 -28.27 4.33
C LEU A 49 -24.43 -26.78 4.68
N GLN A 50 -23.47 -26.16 5.35
CA GLN A 50 -23.53 -24.72 5.62
C GLN A 50 -23.36 -23.91 4.33
N VAL A 51 -24.16 -22.86 4.21
CA VAL A 51 -24.08 -21.85 3.14
C VAL A 51 -23.21 -20.70 3.63
N SER A 52 -22.24 -20.26 2.82
CA SER A 52 -21.40 -19.10 3.16
C SER A 52 -22.23 -17.80 3.18
N ALA A 53 -21.91 -16.88 4.09
CA ALA A 53 -22.65 -15.63 4.33
C ALA A 53 -23.07 -14.88 3.05
N PHE A 54 -22.15 -14.69 2.10
CA PHE A 54 -22.48 -14.00 0.85
C PHE A 54 -23.48 -14.78 -0.03
N ASN A 55 -23.40 -16.11 -0.08
CA ASN A 55 -24.43 -16.92 -0.75
C ASN A 55 -25.76 -16.84 0.01
N ALA A 56 -25.74 -16.75 1.35
CA ALA A 56 -26.95 -16.65 2.15
C ALA A 56 -27.76 -15.38 1.81
N ILE A 57 -27.13 -14.20 1.77
CA ILE A 57 -27.86 -12.96 1.39
C ILE A 57 -28.39 -13.01 -0.05
N ILE A 58 -27.67 -13.61 -1.00
CA ILE A 58 -28.14 -13.82 -2.38
C ILE A 58 -29.38 -14.73 -2.42
N LEU A 59 -29.36 -15.86 -1.69
CA LEU A 59 -30.51 -16.76 -1.56
C LEU A 59 -31.67 -16.11 -0.79
N GLY A 60 -31.38 -15.26 0.20
CA GLY A 60 -32.37 -14.49 0.96
C GLY A 60 -33.10 -13.45 0.14
N MET A 61 -32.36 -12.58 -0.56
CA MET A 61 -32.94 -11.59 -1.47
C MET A 61 -33.78 -12.27 -2.56
N HIS A 62 -33.31 -13.40 -3.11
CA HIS A 62 -34.06 -14.16 -4.10
C HIS A 62 -35.37 -14.75 -3.53
N ALA A 63 -35.38 -15.23 -2.28
CA ALA A 63 -36.61 -15.69 -1.63
C ALA A 63 -37.58 -14.55 -1.29
N ALA A 64 -37.05 -13.41 -0.82
CA ALA A 64 -37.83 -12.23 -0.49
C ALA A 64 -38.50 -11.60 -1.73
N GLN A 65 -37.75 -11.41 -2.81
CA GLN A 65 -38.23 -10.75 -4.05
C GLN A 65 -39.26 -11.59 -4.82
N ASN A 66 -39.23 -12.93 -4.69
CA ASN A 66 -40.24 -13.82 -5.28
C ASN A 66 -41.35 -14.23 -4.28
N GLY A 67 -41.31 -13.73 -3.03
CA GLY A 67 -42.34 -13.99 -2.02
C GLY A 67 -42.40 -15.42 -1.46
N TYR A 68 -41.36 -16.23 -1.66
CA TYR A 68 -41.34 -17.65 -1.25
C TYR A 68 -41.53 -17.84 0.27
N LYS A 69 -42.19 -18.92 0.65
CA LYS A 69 -42.46 -19.33 2.05
C LYS A 69 -41.17 -19.71 2.77
N THR A 70 -40.21 -20.35 2.09
CA THR A 70 -38.98 -20.89 2.70
C THR A 70 -37.69 -20.37 2.06
N ASN A 71 -36.59 -20.38 2.82
CA ASN A 71 -35.23 -20.14 2.30
C ASN A 71 -34.54 -21.47 1.87
N GLN A 72 -35.28 -22.49 1.45
CA GLN A 72 -34.74 -23.83 1.12
C GLN A 72 -34.50 -24.01 -0.39
N TYR A 73 -33.29 -24.43 -0.76
CA TYR A 73 -32.82 -24.47 -2.15
C TYR A 73 -32.29 -25.85 -2.57
N THR A 74 -32.46 -26.21 -3.85
CA THR A 74 -32.02 -27.48 -4.42
C THR A 74 -31.32 -27.28 -5.77
N LEU A 75 -30.44 -28.21 -6.13
CA LEU A 75 -29.87 -28.32 -7.47
C LEU A 75 -30.89 -29.04 -8.37
N PHE A 76 -30.97 -28.66 -9.65
CA PHE A 76 -31.82 -29.36 -10.64
C PHE A 76 -31.57 -30.88 -10.67
N SER A 77 -30.29 -31.29 -10.57
CA SER A 77 -29.89 -32.70 -10.55
C SER A 77 -30.31 -33.44 -9.27
N GLU A 78 -30.45 -32.75 -8.14
CA GLU A 78 -30.90 -33.35 -6.88
C GLU A 78 -32.43 -33.43 -6.79
N ALA A 79 -33.13 -32.40 -7.29
CA ALA A 79 -34.59 -32.46 -7.50
C ALA A 79 -34.95 -33.67 -8.38
N LYS A 80 -34.29 -33.83 -9.53
CA LYS A 80 -34.52 -34.95 -10.44
C LYS A 80 -34.28 -36.34 -9.80
N LYS A 81 -33.32 -36.48 -8.87
CA LYS A 81 -33.11 -37.74 -8.12
C LYS A 81 -34.26 -38.08 -7.18
N ARG A 82 -34.99 -37.06 -6.66
CA ARG A 82 -36.15 -37.24 -5.77
C ARG A 82 -37.47 -37.42 -6.53
N GLY A 83 -37.44 -37.48 -7.87
CA GLY A 83 -38.64 -37.54 -8.71
C GLY A 83 -39.31 -36.18 -8.94
N GLU A 84 -38.72 -35.09 -8.45
CA GLU A 84 -39.18 -33.72 -8.72
C GLU A 84 -38.68 -33.23 -10.08
N SER A 85 -39.25 -32.13 -10.56
CA SER A 85 -38.70 -31.33 -11.66
C SER A 85 -38.79 -29.84 -11.32
N VAL A 86 -37.91 -29.03 -11.91
CA VAL A 86 -38.06 -27.56 -11.89
C VAL A 86 -39.23 -27.19 -12.81
N GLN A 87 -40.06 -26.24 -12.38
CA GLN A 87 -41.23 -25.81 -13.14
C GLN A 87 -40.84 -25.04 -14.42
N SER A 88 -41.72 -25.02 -15.42
CA SER A 88 -41.41 -24.39 -16.72
C SER A 88 -41.22 -22.88 -16.58
N LYS A 89 -40.21 -22.35 -17.28
CA LYS A 89 -39.74 -20.94 -17.26
C LYS A 89 -39.04 -20.47 -15.97
N GLU A 90 -38.97 -21.30 -14.92
CA GLU A 90 -38.27 -20.92 -13.69
C GLU A 90 -36.77 -20.70 -13.90
N LYS A 91 -36.22 -19.69 -13.22
CA LYS A 91 -34.81 -19.31 -13.30
C LYS A 91 -34.10 -19.57 -11.98
N GLY A 92 -33.01 -20.33 -12.03
CA GLY A 92 -32.17 -20.56 -10.86
C GLY A 92 -31.36 -19.31 -10.49
N VAL A 93 -31.11 -19.15 -9.19
CA VAL A 93 -30.26 -18.11 -8.59
C VAL A 93 -28.78 -18.58 -8.59
N PRO A 94 -27.81 -17.70 -8.90
CA PRO A 94 -26.39 -18.08 -8.86
C PRO A 94 -25.91 -18.35 -7.43
N PHE A 95 -25.14 -19.42 -7.27
CA PHE A 95 -24.50 -19.84 -6.04
C PHE A 95 -23.02 -20.09 -6.29
N LEU A 96 -22.15 -19.48 -5.48
CA LEU A 96 -20.70 -19.58 -5.58
C LEU A 96 -20.24 -20.80 -4.78
N TRP A 97 -19.90 -21.88 -5.48
CA TRP A 97 -19.46 -23.15 -4.90
C TRP A 97 -17.93 -23.22 -4.85
N TYR A 98 -17.37 -23.13 -3.64
CA TYR A 98 -15.93 -23.30 -3.43
C TYR A 98 -15.57 -24.77 -3.30
N ASN A 99 -14.51 -25.18 -3.98
CA ASN A 99 -13.96 -26.53 -3.85
C ASN A 99 -12.42 -26.49 -3.73
N TRP A 100 -11.87 -27.58 -3.24
CA TRP A 100 -10.44 -27.86 -3.18
C TRP A 100 -10.19 -29.16 -3.95
N ASN A 101 -10.51 -29.16 -5.24
CA ASN A 101 -10.37 -30.34 -6.11
C ASN A 101 -8.93 -30.53 -6.62
N GLU A 102 -8.08 -29.50 -6.49
CA GLU A 102 -6.67 -29.50 -6.88
C GLU A 102 -5.80 -29.05 -5.70
N TYR A 103 -4.57 -29.55 -5.64
CA TYR A 103 -3.55 -29.21 -4.64
C TYR A 103 -2.23 -28.94 -5.36
N VAL A 104 -1.55 -27.84 -5.03
CA VAL A 104 -0.25 -27.46 -5.60
C VAL A 104 0.87 -27.61 -4.58
N ASN A 105 2.03 -28.11 -5.02
CA ASN A 105 3.21 -28.23 -4.18
C ASN A 105 3.76 -26.84 -3.79
N LYS A 106 4.02 -26.61 -2.51
CA LYS A 106 4.56 -25.35 -1.95
C LYS A 106 5.94 -25.01 -2.51
N HIS A 107 6.69 -26.03 -2.95
CA HIS A 107 8.05 -25.91 -3.48
C HIS A 107 8.13 -26.03 -5.01
N ASN A 108 7.02 -26.41 -5.67
CA ASN A 108 6.93 -26.48 -7.13
C ASN A 108 5.52 -26.09 -7.63
N PRO A 109 5.31 -24.85 -8.11
CA PRO A 109 4.01 -24.38 -8.60
C PRO A 109 3.39 -25.17 -9.76
N GLU A 110 4.18 -25.95 -10.50
CA GLU A 110 3.72 -26.78 -11.63
C GLU A 110 3.33 -28.21 -11.21
N ASP A 111 3.74 -28.65 -10.02
CA ASP A 111 3.33 -29.93 -9.42
C ASP A 111 1.94 -29.74 -8.78
N LYS A 112 0.92 -30.01 -9.59
CA LYS A 112 -0.50 -29.99 -9.23
C LYS A 112 -1.07 -31.39 -9.31
N ILE A 113 -1.76 -31.79 -8.25
CA ILE A 113 -2.39 -33.10 -8.11
C ILE A 113 -3.88 -32.94 -7.77
N SER A 114 -4.71 -33.93 -8.08
CA SER A 114 -6.12 -33.86 -7.70
C SER A 114 -6.30 -34.09 -6.19
N ARG A 115 -7.48 -33.77 -5.67
CA ARG A 115 -7.86 -34.10 -4.29
C ARG A 115 -7.77 -35.60 -4.00
N ALA A 116 -8.08 -36.46 -4.97
CA ALA A 116 -7.99 -37.91 -4.78
C ALA A 116 -6.52 -38.32 -4.60
N ASP A 117 -5.63 -37.81 -5.46
CA ASP A 117 -4.19 -38.09 -5.38
C ASP A 117 -3.61 -37.56 -4.06
N TYR A 118 -3.93 -36.31 -3.69
CA TYR A 118 -3.54 -35.71 -2.40
C TYR A 118 -4.00 -36.56 -1.20
N GLN A 119 -5.21 -37.12 -1.25
CA GLN A 119 -5.72 -38.00 -0.19
C GLN A 119 -5.03 -39.38 -0.15
N THR A 120 -4.33 -39.79 -1.21
CA THR A 120 -3.48 -41.00 -1.21
C THR A 120 -2.03 -40.73 -0.82
N LEU A 121 -1.59 -39.47 -0.72
CA LEU A 121 -0.26 -39.13 -0.23
C LEU A 121 -0.09 -39.46 1.28
N PRO A 122 1.10 -39.94 1.69
CA PRO A 122 1.53 -39.97 3.08
C PRO A 122 1.39 -38.60 3.78
N SER A 123 1.13 -38.58 5.08
CA SER A 123 0.79 -37.36 5.84
C SER A 123 1.94 -36.34 5.95
N ASP A 124 3.18 -36.81 5.89
CA ASP A 124 4.38 -35.98 5.75
C ASP A 124 4.36 -35.24 4.39
N LYS A 125 4.10 -35.95 3.29
CA LYS A 125 4.03 -35.36 1.95
C LYS A 125 2.79 -34.50 1.74
N GLN A 126 1.68 -34.78 2.41
CA GLN A 126 0.52 -33.88 2.42
C GLN A 126 0.88 -32.48 2.97
N ALA A 127 1.88 -32.38 3.86
CA ALA A 127 2.37 -31.09 4.35
C ALA A 127 3.12 -30.29 3.29
N ASP A 128 3.63 -30.89 2.20
CA ASP A 128 4.30 -30.18 1.11
C ASP A 128 3.33 -29.52 0.13
N TYR A 129 2.05 -29.90 0.13
CA TYR A 129 1.03 -29.36 -0.78
C TYR A 129 0.10 -28.34 -0.12
N LYS A 130 -0.57 -27.54 -0.94
CA LYS A 130 -1.58 -26.54 -0.55
C LYS A 130 -2.78 -26.64 -1.49
N GLY A 131 -3.98 -26.81 -0.93
CA GLY A 131 -5.22 -26.87 -1.73
C GLY A 131 -5.49 -25.57 -2.49
N ILE A 132 -5.73 -25.68 -3.80
CA ILE A 132 -6.20 -24.58 -4.64
C ILE A 132 -7.70 -24.40 -4.41
N ARG A 133 -8.12 -23.23 -3.93
CA ARG A 133 -9.55 -22.90 -3.76
C ARG A 133 -10.14 -22.47 -5.10
N SER A 134 -10.73 -23.42 -5.83
CA SER A 134 -11.48 -23.17 -7.06
C SER A 134 -12.89 -22.65 -6.75
N ARG A 135 -13.41 -21.74 -7.59
CA ARG A 135 -14.78 -21.19 -7.53
C ARG A 135 -15.58 -21.68 -8.75
N GLU A 136 -16.67 -22.38 -8.49
CA GLU A 136 -17.60 -22.88 -9.51
C GLU A 136 -18.95 -22.17 -9.34
N VAL A 137 -19.56 -21.68 -10.42
CA VAL A 137 -20.91 -21.10 -10.38
C VAL A 137 -21.94 -22.22 -10.59
N ARG A 138 -22.88 -22.37 -9.66
CA ARG A 138 -24.02 -23.28 -9.80
C ARG A 138 -25.34 -22.51 -9.79
N ALA A 139 -26.35 -23.03 -10.49
CA ALA A 139 -27.72 -22.54 -10.40
C ALA A 139 -28.49 -23.36 -9.35
N LEU A 140 -29.02 -22.69 -8.32
CA LEU A 140 -29.94 -23.28 -7.36
C LEU A 140 -31.37 -22.81 -7.63
N PHE A 141 -32.34 -23.63 -7.26
CA PHE A 141 -33.77 -23.34 -7.37
C PHE A 141 -34.38 -23.45 -5.98
N ASN A 142 -35.25 -22.53 -5.59
CA ASN A 142 -36.02 -22.68 -4.36
C ASN A 142 -36.92 -23.92 -4.49
N ILE A 143 -37.22 -24.62 -3.40
CA ILE A 143 -38.13 -25.79 -3.48
C ILE A 143 -39.51 -25.43 -4.05
N GLU A 144 -39.95 -24.17 -3.91
CA GLU A 144 -41.20 -23.66 -4.49
C GLU A 144 -41.14 -23.49 -6.02
N GLN A 145 -39.94 -23.38 -6.61
CA GLN A 145 -39.70 -23.41 -8.07
C GLN A 145 -39.69 -24.86 -8.63
N THR A 146 -39.92 -25.86 -7.79
CA THR A 146 -39.99 -27.28 -8.20
C THR A 146 -41.42 -27.81 -8.14
N THR A 147 -41.63 -29.04 -8.61
CA THR A 147 -42.89 -29.78 -8.44
C THR A 147 -43.07 -30.38 -7.05
N LEU A 148 -42.13 -30.19 -6.09
CA LEU A 148 -42.26 -30.71 -4.72
C LEU A 148 -43.61 -30.36 -4.06
N PRO A 149 -44.15 -29.12 -4.14
CA PRO A 149 -45.46 -28.78 -3.55
C PRO A 149 -46.65 -29.53 -4.16
N MET A 150 -46.47 -30.20 -5.30
CA MET A 150 -47.48 -30.98 -6.01
C MET A 150 -47.27 -32.50 -5.86
N VAL A 151 -46.01 -32.96 -5.88
CA VAL A 151 -45.63 -34.38 -5.88
C VAL A 151 -45.50 -34.93 -4.46
N ASP A 152 -44.93 -34.17 -3.53
CA ASP A 152 -44.97 -34.45 -2.09
C ASP A 152 -45.31 -33.18 -1.32
N LYS A 153 -46.61 -32.86 -1.36
CA LYS A 153 -47.21 -31.77 -0.60
C LYS A 153 -46.95 -31.91 0.91
N SER A 154 -46.83 -33.13 1.45
CA SER A 154 -46.66 -33.34 2.89
C SER A 154 -45.25 -32.99 3.34
N ALA A 155 -44.22 -33.43 2.60
CA ALA A 155 -42.85 -32.99 2.83
C ALA A 155 -42.68 -31.48 2.60
N PHE A 156 -43.37 -30.90 1.61
CA PHE A 156 -43.38 -29.44 1.43
C PHE A 156 -43.99 -28.71 2.63
N GLU A 157 -45.20 -29.08 3.07
CA GLU A 157 -45.86 -28.44 4.21
C GLU A 157 -45.06 -28.61 5.52
N ALA A 158 -44.44 -29.77 5.75
CA ALA A 158 -43.51 -29.98 6.87
C ALA A 158 -42.29 -29.05 6.80
N THR A 159 -41.70 -28.89 5.60
CA THR A 159 -40.57 -27.96 5.38
C THR A 159 -40.97 -26.50 5.61
N VAL A 160 -42.21 -26.12 5.25
CA VAL A 160 -42.78 -24.81 5.57
C VAL A 160 -42.99 -24.64 7.08
N GLN A 161 -43.45 -25.67 7.80
CA GLN A 161 -43.56 -25.60 9.27
C GLN A 161 -42.19 -25.46 9.96
N GLU A 162 -41.14 -26.05 9.41
CA GLU A 162 -39.81 -26.01 10.05
C GLU A 162 -38.99 -24.75 9.65
N TYR A 163 -39.00 -24.34 8.38
CA TYR A 163 -38.12 -23.30 7.83
C TYR A 163 -38.84 -22.05 7.30
N GLY A 164 -40.18 -22.05 7.28
CA GLY A 164 -40.98 -21.00 6.68
C GLY A 164 -41.10 -19.72 7.50
N ARG A 165 -41.80 -18.72 6.93
CA ARG A 165 -42.18 -17.49 7.63
C ARG A 165 -43.01 -17.80 8.87
N LEU A 166 -42.98 -16.93 9.88
CA LEU A 166 -43.81 -17.05 11.09
C LEU A 166 -45.30 -17.22 10.75
N ASN A 167 -45.82 -16.40 9.82
CA ASN A 167 -47.23 -16.46 9.40
C ASN A 167 -47.61 -17.73 8.60
N ASP A 168 -46.63 -18.51 8.15
CA ASP A 168 -46.83 -19.81 7.50
C ASP A 168 -46.70 -20.99 8.49
N ARG A 169 -46.40 -20.74 9.77
CA ARG A 169 -46.06 -21.73 10.82
C ARG A 169 -47.09 -21.81 11.94
N LYS A 170 -47.16 -22.98 12.59
CA LYS A 170 -48.03 -23.24 13.76
C LYS A 170 -47.40 -22.85 15.11
N ASP A 171 -46.09 -22.70 15.18
CA ASP A 171 -45.31 -22.53 16.43
C ASP A 171 -44.88 -21.07 16.67
N VAL A 172 -45.66 -20.10 16.16
CA VAL A 172 -45.33 -18.67 16.07
C VAL A 172 -44.73 -18.07 17.35
N GLU A 173 -45.35 -18.32 18.51
CA GLU A 173 -44.90 -17.77 19.80
C GLU A 173 -43.56 -18.36 20.27
N SER A 174 -43.38 -19.67 20.14
CA SER A 174 -42.14 -20.36 20.47
C SER A 174 -41.01 -19.96 19.52
N ALA A 175 -41.31 -19.86 18.23
CA ALA A 175 -40.38 -19.39 17.21
C ALA A 175 -39.94 -17.94 17.46
N SER A 176 -40.88 -17.04 17.77
CA SER A 176 -40.59 -15.63 18.08
C SER A 176 -39.76 -15.48 19.35
N THR A 177 -40.01 -16.33 20.36
CA THR A 177 -39.19 -16.39 21.58
C THR A 177 -37.76 -16.86 21.29
N ALA A 178 -37.59 -17.89 20.44
CA ALA A 178 -36.28 -18.38 20.04
C ALA A 178 -35.46 -17.35 19.24
N ILE A 179 -36.12 -16.50 18.43
CA ILE A 179 -35.47 -15.37 17.74
C ILE A 179 -34.85 -14.40 18.75
N ARG A 180 -35.59 -13.99 19.79
CA ARG A 180 -35.09 -13.08 20.83
C ARG A 180 -33.93 -13.68 21.62
N GLN A 181 -34.06 -14.94 22.03
CA GLN A 181 -32.98 -15.69 22.70
C GLN A 181 -31.72 -15.82 21.82
N GLY A 182 -31.87 -15.88 20.49
CA GLY A 182 -30.75 -15.88 19.55
C GLY A 182 -29.95 -14.57 19.57
N VAL A 183 -30.63 -13.42 19.60
CA VAL A 183 -29.98 -12.09 19.72
C VAL A 183 -29.26 -11.95 21.06
N GLU A 184 -29.90 -12.33 22.15
CA GLU A 184 -29.32 -12.29 23.51
C GLU A 184 -28.06 -13.16 23.61
N LYS A 185 -28.11 -14.39 23.07
CA LYS A 185 -26.97 -15.31 23.03
C LYS A 185 -25.83 -14.81 22.14
N LEU A 186 -26.13 -14.17 21.00
CA LEU A 186 -25.11 -13.53 20.16
C LEU A 186 -24.39 -12.42 20.92
N LEU A 187 -25.12 -11.57 21.64
CA LEU A 187 -24.56 -10.48 22.45
C LEU A 187 -23.73 -11.00 23.64
N GLU A 188 -24.16 -12.08 24.30
CA GLU A 188 -23.38 -12.77 25.33
C GLU A 188 -22.05 -13.29 24.76
N LYS A 189 -22.10 -14.05 23.66
CA LYS A 189 -20.92 -14.70 23.08
C LYS A 189 -19.96 -13.71 22.43
N ALA A 190 -20.45 -12.61 21.86
CA ALA A 190 -19.61 -11.51 21.38
C ALA A 190 -18.91 -10.75 22.51
N ARG A 191 -19.61 -10.51 23.63
CA ARG A 191 -19.06 -9.90 24.87
C ARG A 191 -17.93 -10.74 25.47
N GLU A 192 -18.08 -12.06 25.48
CA GLU A 192 -17.05 -12.99 25.98
C GLU A 192 -15.82 -13.05 25.07
N ASN A 193 -16.03 -13.14 23.75
CA ASN A 193 -15.04 -13.67 22.83
C ASN A 193 -14.52 -12.68 21.76
N MET A 194 -15.09 -11.47 21.63
CA MET A 194 -14.77 -10.57 20.52
C MET A 194 -14.60 -9.08 20.87
N VAL A 195 -15.54 -8.46 21.59
CA VAL A 195 -15.59 -6.99 21.80
C VAL A 195 -16.29 -6.63 23.11
N GLU A 196 -15.88 -5.56 23.78
CA GLU A 196 -16.56 -5.11 25.00
C GLU A 196 -17.90 -4.44 24.65
N ILE A 197 -18.99 -4.85 25.32
CA ILE A 197 -20.34 -4.29 25.12
C ILE A 197 -20.79 -3.60 26.41
N ARG A 198 -20.87 -2.27 26.42
CA ARG A 198 -21.35 -1.46 27.54
C ARG A 198 -22.80 -1.03 27.32
N GLY A 199 -23.53 -0.87 28.41
CA GLY A 199 -24.85 -0.24 28.38
C GLY A 199 -24.71 1.25 28.15
N ASP A 200 -25.42 1.80 27.15
CA ASP A 200 -25.50 3.23 26.96
C ASP A 200 -26.59 3.88 27.84
N SER A 201 -26.35 5.13 28.26
CA SER A 201 -27.28 5.95 29.05
C SER A 201 -27.80 7.19 28.30
N THR A 202 -27.33 7.46 27.08
CA THR A 202 -27.81 8.57 26.24
C THR A 202 -29.05 8.20 25.42
N GLY A 203 -29.26 6.90 25.19
CA GLY A 203 -30.29 6.34 24.32
C GLY A 203 -29.82 6.08 22.88
N VAL A 204 -28.52 6.24 22.58
CA VAL A 204 -27.96 6.18 21.22
C VAL A 204 -26.94 5.06 21.11
N ALA A 205 -27.26 4.05 20.30
CA ALA A 205 -26.36 2.93 20.01
C ALA A 205 -25.19 3.38 19.12
N HIS A 206 -23.96 3.11 19.53
CA HIS A 206 -22.76 3.51 18.79
C HIS A 206 -21.56 2.59 19.08
N TYR A 207 -20.53 2.67 18.22
CA TYR A 207 -19.27 1.94 18.40
C TYR A 207 -18.10 2.94 18.49
N ASP A 208 -17.36 2.88 19.59
CA ASP A 208 -16.15 3.67 19.80
C ASP A 208 -14.96 2.94 19.19
N SER A 209 -14.57 3.36 17.98
CA SER A 209 -13.46 2.78 17.24
C SER A 209 -12.07 3.08 17.83
N LYS A 210 -11.95 4.07 18.73
CA LYS A 210 -10.69 4.37 19.42
C LYS A 210 -10.51 3.52 20.68
N LYS A 211 -11.60 3.15 21.36
CA LYS A 211 -11.58 2.31 22.58
C LYS A 211 -11.84 0.82 22.31
N ASP A 212 -12.37 0.47 21.14
CA ASP A 212 -12.89 -0.87 20.81
C ASP A 212 -14.04 -1.31 21.73
N ILE A 213 -15.07 -0.46 21.82
CA ILE A 213 -16.23 -0.67 22.70
C ILE A 213 -17.54 -0.42 21.93
N VAL A 214 -18.47 -1.37 22.00
CA VAL A 214 -19.87 -1.20 21.61
C VAL A 214 -20.65 -0.59 22.77
N PHE A 215 -21.33 0.52 22.53
CA PHE A 215 -22.28 1.13 23.47
C PHE A 215 -23.70 0.89 22.95
N LEU A 216 -24.50 0.17 23.73
CA LEU A 216 -25.83 -0.29 23.32
C LEU A 216 -26.87 0.07 24.42
N PRO A 217 -27.95 0.82 24.09
CA PRO A 217 -29.03 1.08 25.03
C PRO A 217 -29.76 -0.20 25.48
N LYS A 218 -30.64 -0.09 26.47
CA LYS A 218 -31.54 -1.20 26.84
C LYS A 218 -32.56 -1.42 25.71
N ALA A 219 -32.91 -2.67 25.41
CA ALA A 219 -33.97 -2.97 24.44
C ALA A 219 -35.30 -2.24 24.73
N SER A 220 -35.58 -1.91 26.00
CA SER A 220 -36.75 -1.14 26.44
C SER A 220 -36.72 0.36 26.13
N SER A 221 -35.66 0.90 25.50
CA SER A 221 -35.64 2.28 24.96
C SER A 221 -35.93 2.34 23.46
N TYR A 222 -36.13 1.20 22.80
CA TYR A 222 -36.57 1.11 21.41
C TYR A 222 -38.08 0.91 21.35
N GLU A 223 -38.73 1.50 20.34
CA GLU A 223 -40.18 1.31 20.10
C GLU A 223 -40.48 -0.11 19.59
N HIS A 224 -39.56 -0.71 18.83
CA HIS A 224 -39.65 -2.05 18.27
C HIS A 224 -38.38 -2.85 18.60
N TYR A 225 -38.53 -4.13 18.94
CA TYR A 225 -37.41 -5.00 19.30
C TYR A 225 -36.50 -5.28 18.10
N GLU A 226 -37.09 -5.26 16.91
CA GLU A 226 -36.45 -5.50 15.62
C GLU A 226 -35.41 -4.42 15.31
N ASP A 227 -35.67 -3.16 15.67
CA ASP A 227 -34.71 -2.06 15.56
C ASP A 227 -33.57 -2.18 16.58
N TYR A 228 -33.86 -2.59 17.82
CA TYR A 228 -32.83 -2.92 18.82
C TYR A 228 -31.90 -4.05 18.33
N ALA A 229 -32.47 -5.14 17.83
CA ALA A 229 -31.70 -6.27 17.32
C ALA A 229 -30.89 -5.89 16.07
N ARG A 230 -31.45 -5.04 15.20
CA ARG A 230 -30.78 -4.51 14.00
C ARG A 230 -29.55 -3.68 14.36
N ASP A 231 -29.66 -2.74 15.31
CA ASP A 231 -28.52 -1.94 15.75
C ASP A 231 -27.49 -2.77 16.52
N ALA A 232 -27.95 -3.66 17.41
CA ALA A 232 -27.09 -4.57 18.16
C ALA A 232 -26.21 -5.43 17.24
N VAL A 233 -26.80 -6.04 16.20
CA VAL A 233 -26.06 -6.80 15.19
C VAL A 233 -25.16 -5.89 14.35
N SER A 234 -25.65 -4.72 13.94
CA SER A 234 -24.89 -3.77 13.12
C SER A 234 -23.61 -3.27 13.80
N LEU A 235 -23.65 -2.99 15.11
CA LEU A 235 -22.46 -2.59 15.87
C LEU A 235 -21.47 -3.74 16.09
N LEU A 236 -21.95 -4.98 16.25
CA LEU A 236 -21.08 -6.16 16.26
C LEU A 236 -20.38 -6.37 14.90
N VAL A 237 -21.12 -6.25 13.78
CA VAL A 237 -20.55 -6.33 12.43
C VAL A 237 -19.54 -5.19 12.19
N THR A 238 -19.86 -3.97 12.62
CA THR A 238 -18.94 -2.81 12.59
C THR A 238 -17.65 -3.13 13.34
N ALA A 239 -17.76 -3.67 14.56
CA ALA A 239 -16.60 -4.04 15.38
C ALA A 239 -15.69 -5.06 14.66
N THR A 240 -16.19 -6.00 13.85
CA THR A 240 -15.31 -6.93 13.10
C THR A 240 -14.28 -6.22 12.21
N GLY A 241 -14.60 -5.02 11.71
CA GLY A 241 -13.74 -4.23 10.82
C GLY A 241 -12.55 -3.54 11.48
N HIS A 242 -12.52 -3.45 12.81
CA HIS A 242 -11.48 -2.77 13.58
C HIS A 242 -10.04 -3.19 13.20
N GLY A 243 -9.07 -2.27 13.30
CA GLY A 243 -7.65 -2.50 13.00
C GLY A 243 -7.01 -3.66 13.77
N GLN A 244 -7.50 -4.00 14.96
CA GLN A 244 -7.05 -5.20 15.71
C GLN A 244 -7.80 -6.49 15.34
N ARG A 245 -8.75 -6.45 14.40
CA ARG A 245 -9.52 -7.61 13.91
C ARG A 245 -9.32 -7.74 12.39
N LEU A 246 -10.33 -7.47 11.55
CA LEU A 246 -10.20 -7.60 10.09
C LEU A 246 -9.49 -6.42 9.41
N ALA A 247 -9.26 -5.32 10.12
CA ALA A 247 -8.56 -4.12 9.61
C ALA A 247 -9.09 -3.62 8.26
N ARG A 248 -10.43 -3.56 8.11
CA ARG A 248 -11.07 -3.11 6.86
C ARG A 248 -10.82 -1.62 6.66
N GLU A 249 -10.54 -1.23 5.41
CA GLU A 249 -9.93 0.06 5.09
C GLU A 249 -10.76 1.28 5.57
N GLY A 250 -12.09 1.22 5.50
CA GLY A 250 -12.99 2.26 6.02
C GLY A 250 -13.03 2.41 7.55
N MET A 251 -12.38 1.51 8.31
CA MET A 251 -12.27 1.53 9.77
C MET A 251 -10.85 1.82 10.29
N VAL A 252 -9.85 1.96 9.40
CA VAL A 252 -8.45 2.14 9.78
C VAL A 252 -8.01 3.59 9.61
N THR A 253 -8.05 4.35 10.70
CA THR A 253 -7.42 5.68 10.78
C THR A 253 -5.90 5.56 10.71
N LYS A 254 -5.31 5.78 9.52
CA LYS A 254 -3.85 5.90 9.36
C LYS A 254 -3.42 7.32 9.72
N ASN A 255 -2.49 7.46 10.67
CA ASN A 255 -1.86 8.72 11.05
C ASN A 255 -2.87 9.86 11.32
N GLY A 256 -3.89 9.57 12.15
CA GLY A 256 -4.95 10.53 12.51
C GLY A 256 -5.99 10.81 11.41
N LYS A 257 -5.63 10.68 10.13
CA LYS A 257 -6.52 10.90 9.00
C LYS A 257 -7.62 9.83 8.94
N VAL A 258 -8.84 10.29 8.64
CA VAL A 258 -9.99 9.44 8.36
C VAL A 258 -9.75 8.69 7.04
N SER A 259 -10.25 7.46 6.94
CA SER A 259 -10.24 6.68 5.70
C SER A 259 -10.88 7.46 4.53
N ALA A 260 -10.48 7.15 3.30
CA ALA A 260 -11.11 7.76 2.12
C ALA A 260 -12.64 7.55 2.13
N ASP A 261 -13.39 8.57 1.72
CA ASP A 261 -14.85 8.59 1.74
C ASP A 261 -15.47 7.36 1.04
N ASP A 262 -14.94 6.95 -0.11
CA ASP A 262 -15.40 5.74 -0.81
C ASP A 262 -15.06 4.44 -0.05
N ALA A 263 -13.96 4.39 0.71
CA ALA A 263 -13.67 3.28 1.62
C ALA A 263 -14.64 3.24 2.81
N MET A 264 -15.11 4.39 3.30
CA MET A 264 -16.18 4.46 4.31
C MET A 264 -17.54 4.01 3.74
N LYS A 265 -17.89 4.43 2.51
CA LYS A 265 -19.10 3.97 1.80
C LYS A 265 -19.08 2.47 1.53
N GLN A 266 -17.92 1.92 1.16
CA GLN A 266 -17.72 0.47 0.98
C GLN A 266 -17.83 -0.27 2.32
N GLU A 267 -17.20 0.24 3.38
CA GLU A 267 -17.31 -0.35 4.72
C GLU A 267 -18.76 -0.37 5.23
N ARG A 268 -19.53 0.68 4.97
CA ARG A 268 -20.95 0.73 5.32
C ARG A 268 -21.78 -0.24 4.47
N LEU A 269 -21.48 -0.43 3.19
CA LEU A 269 -22.09 -1.48 2.37
C LEU A 269 -21.78 -2.87 2.93
N VAL A 270 -20.52 -3.17 3.22
CA VAL A 270 -20.11 -4.45 3.86
C VAL A 270 -20.83 -4.64 5.19
N THR A 271 -20.96 -3.58 5.99
CA THR A 271 -21.62 -3.60 7.30
C THR A 271 -23.11 -3.90 7.18
N GLU A 272 -23.87 -3.17 6.35
CA GLU A 272 -25.31 -3.43 6.16
C GLU A 272 -25.56 -4.83 5.57
N VAL A 273 -24.74 -5.28 4.61
CA VAL A 273 -24.90 -6.59 3.97
C VAL A 273 -24.59 -7.74 4.93
N ALA A 274 -23.50 -7.66 5.73
CA ALA A 274 -23.21 -8.65 6.76
C ALA A 274 -24.19 -8.59 7.95
N THR A 275 -24.72 -7.41 8.27
CA THR A 275 -25.83 -7.25 9.24
C THR A 275 -27.07 -7.98 8.74
N ALA A 276 -27.43 -7.83 7.46
CA ALA A 276 -28.57 -8.52 6.89
C ALA A 276 -28.41 -10.05 6.86
N VAL A 277 -27.21 -10.57 6.58
CA VAL A 277 -26.93 -12.01 6.75
C VAL A 277 -27.18 -12.45 8.19
N LYS A 278 -26.62 -11.76 9.17
CA LYS A 278 -26.71 -12.20 10.58
C LYS A 278 -28.13 -12.03 11.15
N LEU A 279 -28.88 -11.01 10.74
CA LEU A 279 -30.30 -10.89 11.03
C LEU A 279 -31.11 -12.02 10.37
N GLN A 280 -30.80 -12.37 9.11
CA GLN A 280 -31.45 -13.48 8.41
C GLN A 280 -31.19 -14.84 9.09
N GLU A 281 -29.98 -15.07 9.59
CA GLU A 281 -29.67 -16.27 10.41
C GLU A 281 -30.52 -16.33 11.68
N LEU A 282 -30.75 -15.18 12.31
CA LEU A 282 -31.61 -15.00 13.48
C LEU A 282 -33.11 -14.95 13.14
N GLY A 283 -33.51 -15.03 11.87
CA GLY A 283 -34.91 -14.97 11.43
C GLY A 283 -35.48 -13.55 11.24
N ILE A 284 -34.73 -12.50 11.55
CA ILE A 284 -35.18 -11.10 11.54
C ILE A 284 -35.06 -10.50 10.12
N SER A 285 -36.00 -9.62 9.73
CA SER A 285 -35.93 -8.86 8.47
C SER A 285 -34.91 -7.72 8.58
N ALA A 286 -34.11 -7.48 7.52
CA ALA A 286 -33.06 -6.47 7.56
C ALA A 286 -33.54 -5.10 7.05
N LYS A 287 -33.29 -4.08 7.87
CA LYS A 287 -33.64 -2.67 7.66
C LYS A 287 -32.35 -1.83 7.64
N LEU A 288 -32.21 -0.96 6.64
CA LEU A 288 -31.06 -0.03 6.53
C LEU A 288 -31.16 1.08 7.59
N SER A 289 -30.02 1.65 8.01
CA SER A 289 -30.04 2.89 8.81
C SER A 289 -30.50 4.09 7.98
N PRO A 290 -30.93 5.21 8.61
CA PRO A 290 -31.24 6.45 7.89
C PRO A 290 -30.09 6.96 7.01
N GLU A 291 -28.85 6.88 7.48
CA GLU A 291 -27.66 7.24 6.69
C GLU A 291 -27.45 6.28 5.50
N SER A 292 -27.63 4.98 5.73
CA SER A 292 -27.48 3.95 4.70
C SER A 292 -28.57 4.00 3.64
N MET A 293 -29.79 4.46 3.99
CA MET A 293 -30.87 4.73 3.04
C MET A 293 -30.47 5.77 1.99
N ALA A 294 -29.75 6.83 2.38
CA ALA A 294 -29.26 7.85 1.47
C ALA A 294 -28.18 7.33 0.50
N MET A 295 -27.46 6.26 0.86
CA MET A 295 -26.41 5.65 0.04
C MET A 295 -26.92 4.63 -0.99
N THR A 296 -28.22 4.28 -0.95
CA THR A 296 -28.81 3.20 -1.79
C THR A 296 -28.57 3.38 -3.29
N ASP A 297 -28.71 4.60 -3.83
CA ASP A 297 -28.45 4.86 -5.26
C ASP A 297 -26.97 4.81 -5.62
N TYR A 298 -26.09 5.30 -4.73
CA TYR A 298 -24.64 5.21 -4.91
C TYR A 298 -24.20 3.74 -4.96
N TRP A 299 -24.64 2.90 -4.02
CA TRP A 299 -24.31 1.46 -4.06
C TRP A 299 -24.93 0.74 -5.25
N ALA A 300 -26.17 1.06 -5.63
CA ALA A 300 -26.82 0.50 -6.81
C ALA A 300 -26.19 0.95 -8.15
N ARG A 301 -25.39 2.02 -8.15
CA ARG A 301 -24.55 2.46 -9.27
C ARG A 301 -23.19 1.77 -9.24
N GLU A 302 -22.43 1.91 -8.14
CA GLU A 302 -21.08 1.33 -7.99
C GLU A 302 -21.08 -0.19 -8.20
N LEU A 303 -22.10 -0.93 -7.72
CA LEU A 303 -22.19 -2.39 -7.95
C LEU A 303 -22.36 -2.77 -9.43
N LYS A 304 -22.87 -1.87 -10.29
CA LYS A 304 -23.00 -2.07 -11.73
C LYS A 304 -21.76 -1.62 -12.50
N GLU A 305 -21.16 -0.51 -12.07
CA GLU A 305 -20.04 0.14 -12.76
C GLU A 305 -18.68 -0.47 -12.38
N ASN A 306 -18.55 -1.01 -11.16
CA ASN A 306 -17.33 -1.65 -10.66
C ASN A 306 -17.49 -3.20 -10.60
N PRO A 307 -17.05 -3.94 -11.63
CA PRO A 307 -17.21 -5.40 -11.69
C PRO A 307 -16.36 -6.17 -10.66
N CYS A 308 -15.48 -5.49 -9.91
CA CYS A 308 -14.68 -6.06 -8.83
C CYS A 308 -15.32 -5.86 -7.44
N LEU A 309 -16.18 -4.87 -7.27
CA LEU A 309 -16.80 -4.55 -5.96
C LEU A 309 -17.61 -5.74 -5.41
N ILE A 310 -18.23 -6.52 -6.29
CA ILE A 310 -19.00 -7.71 -5.90
C ILE A 310 -18.12 -8.83 -5.30
N ASP A 311 -16.88 -9.02 -5.76
CA ASP A 311 -15.94 -10.00 -5.18
C ASP A 311 -15.31 -9.48 -3.87
N ILE A 312 -15.14 -8.16 -3.75
CA ILE A 312 -14.69 -7.52 -2.51
C ILE A 312 -15.79 -7.66 -1.44
N LEU A 313 -17.05 -7.41 -1.80
CA LEU A 313 -18.21 -7.61 -0.95
C LEU A 313 -18.39 -9.09 -0.58
N GLU A 314 -18.21 -10.02 -1.53
CA GLU A 314 -18.16 -11.47 -1.26
C GLU A 314 -17.11 -11.80 -0.19
N ARG A 315 -15.88 -11.34 -0.37
CA ARG A 315 -14.76 -11.58 0.56
C ARG A 315 -15.06 -11.04 1.96
N ASP A 316 -15.42 -9.76 2.06
CA ASP A 316 -15.46 -9.07 3.34
C ASP A 316 -16.71 -9.35 4.16
N VAL A 317 -17.85 -9.63 3.52
CA VAL A 317 -19.05 -10.15 4.20
C VAL A 317 -18.81 -11.55 4.74
N ASN A 318 -18.18 -12.45 3.96
CA ASN A 318 -17.83 -13.78 4.45
C ASN A 318 -16.86 -13.72 5.64
N ASN A 319 -15.83 -12.86 5.57
CA ASN A 319 -14.88 -12.66 6.67
C ASN A 319 -15.53 -12.08 7.93
N ALA A 320 -16.41 -11.09 7.79
CA ALA A 320 -17.12 -10.46 8.91
C ALA A 320 -18.03 -11.47 9.65
N VAL A 321 -18.82 -12.24 8.90
CA VAL A 321 -19.76 -13.20 9.50
C VAL A 321 -19.03 -14.42 10.08
N ASP A 322 -17.96 -14.93 9.46
CA ASP A 322 -17.14 -16.00 10.06
C ASP A 322 -16.48 -15.55 11.38
N MET A 323 -16.09 -14.28 11.52
CA MET A 323 -15.60 -13.74 12.79
C MET A 323 -16.68 -13.73 13.89
N LEU A 324 -17.94 -13.42 13.55
CA LEU A 324 -19.06 -13.54 14.50
C LEU A 324 -19.35 -15.01 14.83
N HIS A 325 -19.34 -15.90 13.83
CA HIS A 325 -19.54 -17.34 14.04
C HIS A 325 -18.45 -17.95 14.92
N LYS A 326 -17.20 -17.48 14.84
CA LYS A 326 -16.10 -17.85 15.75
C LYS A 326 -16.42 -17.46 17.20
N ALA A 327 -16.81 -16.21 17.41
CA ALA A 327 -17.20 -15.73 18.74
C ALA A 327 -18.41 -16.52 19.31
N GLU A 328 -19.41 -16.84 18.49
CA GLU A 328 -20.56 -17.68 18.87
C GLU A 328 -20.18 -19.12 19.24
N ARG A 329 -19.11 -19.67 18.64
CA ARG A 329 -18.54 -20.99 18.99
C ARG A 329 -17.64 -20.96 20.23
N GLY A 330 -17.38 -19.80 20.82
CA GLY A 330 -16.42 -19.64 21.92
C GLY A 330 -14.96 -19.61 21.47
N GLU A 331 -14.69 -19.47 20.17
CA GLU A 331 -13.35 -19.17 19.67
C GLU A 331 -13.06 -17.70 19.97
N LYS A 332 -12.21 -17.43 20.97
CA LYS A 332 -11.77 -16.07 21.27
C LYS A 332 -11.05 -15.48 20.05
N VAL A 333 -11.59 -14.39 19.52
CA VAL A 333 -11.02 -13.68 18.38
C VAL A 333 -9.66 -13.12 18.79
N GLU A 334 -8.58 -13.67 18.25
CA GLU A 334 -7.24 -13.16 18.50
C GLU A 334 -7.11 -11.73 17.96
N LEU A 335 -7.03 -10.75 18.88
CA LEU A 335 -6.63 -9.39 18.55
C LEU A 335 -5.25 -9.46 17.89
N ASN A 336 -5.11 -8.84 16.73
CA ASN A 336 -4.08 -9.11 15.71
C ASN A 336 -2.63 -8.73 16.09
N SER A 337 -2.32 -8.66 17.37
CA SER A 337 -1.03 -8.31 18.01
C SER A 337 0.21 -9.11 17.58
N LYS A 338 0.05 -10.18 16.79
CA LYS A 338 1.14 -10.84 16.05
C LYS A 338 1.14 -10.45 14.58
N THR A 339 0.03 -10.62 13.86
CA THR A 339 -0.04 -10.30 12.43
C THR A 339 0.22 -8.82 12.15
N ALA A 340 -0.30 -7.91 12.97
CA ALA A 340 -0.06 -6.48 12.87
C ALA A 340 1.37 -6.07 13.24
N ARG A 341 2.10 -6.86 14.05
CA ARG A 341 3.56 -6.67 14.23
C ARG A 341 4.30 -7.14 12.99
N ASN A 342 4.07 -8.39 12.57
CA ASN A 342 4.67 -8.97 11.37
C ASN A 342 4.33 -8.19 10.08
N GLN A 343 3.20 -7.46 10.05
CA GLN A 343 2.81 -6.57 8.96
C GLN A 343 3.33 -5.13 9.16
N ALA A 344 3.48 -4.60 10.38
CA ALA A 344 4.18 -3.34 10.58
C ALA A 344 5.66 -3.46 10.15
N ASP A 345 6.33 -4.53 10.57
CA ASP A 345 7.72 -4.84 10.19
C ASP A 345 7.86 -5.14 8.68
N ALA A 346 6.79 -5.59 8.01
CA ALA A 346 6.75 -5.82 6.55
C ALA A 346 6.11 -4.66 5.74
N ILE A 347 5.65 -3.59 6.39
CA ILE A 347 5.09 -2.37 5.77
C ILE A 347 5.92 -1.15 6.18
N LYS A 348 7.20 -1.34 6.56
CA LYS A 348 8.22 -0.27 6.56
C LYS A 348 8.75 0.04 5.14
N SER A 349 7.91 -0.20 4.12
CA SER A 349 8.27 -0.03 2.69
C SER A 349 7.05 0.19 1.78
N ILE A 350 6.16 1.12 2.15
CA ILE A 350 5.31 1.93 1.24
C ILE A 350 5.00 3.24 2.00
N LEU A 351 5.40 4.37 1.41
CA LEU A 351 5.27 5.70 2.02
C LEU A 351 3.80 6.15 2.15
N PRO A 352 3.49 7.04 3.11
CA PRO A 352 2.19 7.70 3.18
C PRO A 352 2.01 8.68 2.01
N LYS A 353 1.37 8.23 0.93
CA LYS A 353 1.09 9.06 -0.25
C LYS A 353 0.30 10.33 0.11
N HIS A 354 0.75 11.46 -0.41
CA HIS A 354 0.05 12.75 -0.37
C HIS A 354 -0.79 12.93 -1.65
N TYR A 355 -1.89 13.68 -1.56
CA TYR A 355 -2.91 13.79 -2.62
C TYR A 355 -3.45 15.23 -2.75
N TYR A 356 -2.68 16.25 -2.35
CA TYR A 356 -3.12 17.64 -2.35
C TYR A 356 -3.57 18.12 -3.73
N VAL A 357 -2.82 17.77 -4.79
CA VAL A 357 -3.19 18.13 -6.17
C VAL A 357 -4.48 17.44 -6.58
N ALA A 358 -4.58 16.13 -6.33
CA ALA A 358 -5.75 15.34 -6.72
C ALA A 358 -7.03 15.77 -6.00
N ASP A 359 -6.93 16.08 -4.71
CA ASP A 359 -8.07 16.54 -3.90
C ASP A 359 -8.48 17.99 -4.26
N GLU A 360 -7.55 18.83 -4.74
CA GLU A 360 -7.86 20.17 -5.30
C GLU A 360 -8.54 20.07 -6.67
N ILE A 361 -7.93 19.41 -7.65
CA ILE A 361 -8.45 19.34 -9.03
C ILE A 361 -9.80 18.62 -9.13
N LYS A 362 -10.12 17.75 -8.17
CA LYS A 362 -11.46 17.15 -8.00
C LYS A 362 -12.59 18.20 -7.96
N THR A 363 -12.31 19.42 -7.48
CA THR A 363 -13.33 20.48 -7.30
C THR A 363 -13.63 21.30 -8.56
N LEU A 364 -12.83 21.16 -9.63
CA LEU A 364 -12.81 22.09 -10.76
C LEU A 364 -13.69 21.70 -11.97
N PRO A 365 -13.85 20.41 -12.35
CA PRO A 365 -14.74 20.03 -13.44
C PRO A 365 -16.20 20.38 -13.17
N ASN A 366 -16.85 21.04 -14.12
CA ASN A 366 -18.18 21.61 -13.94
C ASN A 366 -19.08 21.39 -15.17
N LYS A 367 -20.17 20.66 -14.95
CA LYS A 367 -21.15 20.24 -15.96
C LYS A 367 -21.93 21.41 -16.60
N SER A 368 -22.13 22.50 -15.86
CA SER A 368 -22.89 23.68 -16.31
C SER A 368 -22.09 24.59 -17.24
N THR A 369 -20.82 24.83 -16.89
CA THR A 369 -19.86 25.63 -17.66
C THR A 369 -19.14 24.82 -18.73
N LYS A 370 -19.24 23.48 -18.69
CA LYS A 370 -18.59 22.50 -19.58
C LYS A 370 -17.06 22.47 -19.42
N GLU A 371 -16.62 22.60 -18.18
CA GLU A 371 -15.22 22.64 -17.79
C GLU A 371 -14.77 21.27 -17.28
N PHE A 372 -13.54 20.90 -17.62
CA PHE A 372 -12.88 19.66 -17.22
C PHE A 372 -11.40 19.92 -16.99
N VAL A 373 -10.75 19.07 -16.18
CA VAL A 373 -9.30 19.17 -15.96
C VAL A 373 -8.56 18.31 -16.99
N LEU A 374 -7.44 18.82 -17.46
CA LEU A 374 -6.46 18.11 -18.28
C LEU A 374 -5.15 18.00 -17.50
N VAL A 375 -4.58 16.80 -17.45
CA VAL A 375 -3.21 16.57 -17.01
C VAL A 375 -2.43 16.04 -18.20
N LYS A 376 -1.49 16.85 -18.69
CA LYS A 376 -0.74 16.59 -19.92
C LYS A 376 0.70 16.22 -19.60
N ASP A 377 1.09 15.02 -20.02
CA ASP A 377 2.45 14.52 -20.03
C ASP A 377 3.00 14.69 -21.46
N ALA A 378 3.86 15.71 -21.64
CA ALA A 378 4.43 16.03 -22.94
C ALA A 378 5.56 15.09 -23.37
N GLU A 379 6.20 14.39 -22.41
CA GLU A 379 7.30 13.45 -22.70
C GLU A 379 6.76 12.06 -23.02
N GLY A 380 5.83 11.56 -22.21
CA GLY A 380 5.10 10.31 -22.44
C GLY A 380 4.00 10.41 -23.51
N LYS A 381 3.68 11.62 -23.99
CA LYS A 381 2.55 11.93 -24.90
C LYS A 381 1.18 11.43 -24.38
N MET A 382 0.98 11.47 -23.07
CA MET A 382 -0.26 11.05 -22.43
C MET A 382 -1.09 12.27 -22.00
N ALA A 383 -2.41 12.18 -22.14
CA ALA A 383 -3.33 13.21 -21.65
C ALA A 383 -4.48 12.57 -20.86
N ASP A 384 -4.49 12.82 -19.55
CA ASP A 384 -5.56 12.38 -18.67
C ASP A 384 -6.62 13.48 -18.55
N VAL A 385 -7.90 13.10 -18.70
CA VAL A 385 -9.04 14.01 -18.76
C VAL A 385 -9.99 13.74 -17.60
N VAL A 386 -10.15 14.70 -16.69
CA VAL A 386 -11.04 14.58 -15.52
C VAL A 386 -12.36 15.30 -15.80
N LEU A 387 -13.41 14.52 -16.03
CA LEU A 387 -14.78 14.97 -16.25
C LEU A 387 -15.57 15.00 -14.94
N PRO A 388 -16.64 15.83 -14.83
CA PRO A 388 -17.50 15.83 -13.65
C PRO A 388 -18.36 14.54 -13.51
N GLU A 389 -18.50 13.76 -14.59
CA GLU A 389 -19.19 12.46 -14.64
C GLU A 389 -18.83 11.73 -15.95
N GLY A 390 -19.37 10.53 -16.18
CA GLY A 390 -19.45 9.94 -17.52
C GLY A 390 -18.14 9.43 -18.15
N ALA A 391 -17.06 9.24 -17.39
CA ALA A 391 -15.76 8.80 -17.93
C ALA A 391 -15.77 7.44 -18.67
N SER A 392 -16.57 6.47 -18.21
CA SER A 392 -16.62 5.11 -18.77
C SER A 392 -16.95 5.11 -20.28
N LEU A 393 -16.21 4.30 -21.06
CA LEU A 393 -16.33 4.17 -22.52
C LEU A 393 -17.60 3.44 -23.02
N GLY A 394 -18.57 3.18 -22.15
CA GLY A 394 -19.88 2.64 -22.53
C GLY A 394 -20.64 3.54 -23.51
N MET A 395 -21.44 2.92 -24.39
CA MET A 395 -22.31 3.64 -25.33
C MET A 395 -23.29 4.57 -24.59
N ASP A 396 -23.63 5.68 -25.23
CA ASP A 396 -24.51 6.77 -24.75
C ASP A 396 -24.11 7.48 -23.44
N ASN A 397 -22.99 7.13 -22.81
CA ASN A 397 -22.48 7.77 -21.58
C ASN A 397 -21.68 9.05 -21.86
N ASP A 398 -22.25 10.04 -22.57
CA ASP A 398 -21.51 11.16 -23.17
C ASP A 398 -22.12 12.52 -22.76
N ILE A 399 -21.38 13.38 -22.04
CA ILE A 399 -21.95 14.64 -21.51
C ILE A 399 -22.22 15.65 -22.63
N SER A 400 -23.38 16.30 -22.59
CA SER A 400 -23.78 17.34 -23.55
C SER A 400 -22.81 18.54 -23.56
N GLY A 401 -21.94 18.58 -24.57
CA GLY A 401 -20.91 19.61 -24.76
C GLY A 401 -19.49 19.17 -24.40
N MET A 402 -19.31 18.04 -23.72
CA MET A 402 -18.00 17.45 -23.39
C MET A 402 -17.94 16.01 -23.94
N LYS A 403 -18.13 15.87 -25.26
CA LYS A 403 -18.12 14.56 -25.93
C LYS A 403 -16.70 13.98 -25.95
N LYS A 404 -16.51 12.79 -25.39
CA LYS A 404 -15.18 12.18 -25.18
C LYS A 404 -14.37 12.09 -26.46
N GLY A 405 -14.93 11.48 -27.52
CA GLY A 405 -14.26 11.36 -28.82
C GLY A 405 -13.94 12.68 -29.54
N ARG A 406 -14.46 13.84 -29.10
CA ARG A 406 -14.02 15.17 -29.59
C ARG A 406 -12.87 15.73 -28.78
N ILE A 407 -12.85 15.50 -27.48
CA ILE A 407 -11.75 15.88 -26.58
C ILE A 407 -10.51 15.05 -26.95
N GLU A 408 -10.71 13.74 -27.13
CA GLU A 408 -9.70 12.80 -27.62
C GLU A 408 -9.11 13.24 -28.97
N HIS A 409 -9.95 13.54 -29.97
CA HIS A 409 -9.48 14.00 -31.28
C HIS A 409 -8.69 15.32 -31.20
N ALA A 410 -9.08 16.23 -30.30
CA ALA A 410 -8.34 17.48 -30.10
C ALA A 410 -6.97 17.24 -29.44
N LEU A 411 -6.88 16.35 -28.45
CA LEU A 411 -5.61 15.95 -27.81
C LEU A 411 -4.69 15.20 -28.77
N GLN A 412 -5.22 14.28 -29.58
CA GLN A 412 -4.47 13.58 -30.65
C GLN A 412 -3.92 14.57 -31.68
N LYS A 413 -4.68 15.62 -32.02
CA LYS A 413 -4.22 16.71 -32.90
C LYS A 413 -3.15 17.61 -32.26
N GLU A 414 -3.14 17.73 -30.93
CA GLU A 414 -2.08 18.39 -30.15
C GLU A 414 -0.84 17.50 -29.95
N GLY A 415 -0.88 16.23 -30.35
CA GLY A 415 0.26 15.29 -30.30
C GLY A 415 0.24 14.26 -29.17
N TYR A 416 -0.84 14.19 -28.38
CA TYR A 416 -1.01 13.21 -27.31
C TYR A 416 -1.59 11.91 -27.87
N GLU A 417 -0.78 10.85 -27.86
CA GLU A 417 -1.10 9.56 -28.50
C GLU A 417 -2.02 8.69 -27.63
N THR A 418 -1.96 8.83 -26.30
CA THR A 418 -2.85 8.14 -25.36
C THR A 418 -3.71 9.15 -24.60
N VAL A 419 -5.02 8.94 -24.61
CA VAL A 419 -5.99 9.78 -23.89
C VAL A 419 -6.81 8.90 -22.95
N THR A 420 -6.79 9.22 -21.65
CA THR A 420 -7.53 8.48 -20.63
C THR A 420 -8.63 9.36 -20.02
N PHE A 421 -9.84 8.83 -19.84
CA PHE A 421 -10.96 9.55 -19.23
C PHE A 421 -11.22 9.06 -17.80
N TYR A 422 -11.38 10.02 -16.89
CA TYR A 422 -11.65 9.82 -15.47
C TYR A 422 -12.79 10.72 -14.99
N ASN A 423 -13.40 10.35 -13.87
CA ASN A 423 -14.36 11.17 -13.14
C ASN A 423 -13.65 11.98 -12.05
N VAL A 424 -14.35 12.95 -11.46
CA VAL A 424 -13.98 13.57 -10.17
C VAL A 424 -14.05 12.59 -8.98
N ASP A 425 -14.81 11.49 -9.06
CA ASP A 425 -14.90 10.46 -8.01
C ASP A 425 -15.36 9.07 -8.50
N GLY A 426 -15.55 8.14 -7.54
CA GLY A 426 -15.96 6.76 -7.79
C GLY A 426 -14.84 5.87 -8.32
N SER A 427 -15.18 4.69 -8.85
CA SER A 427 -14.20 3.70 -9.31
C SER A 427 -13.39 4.10 -10.57
N MET A 428 -13.80 5.17 -11.25
CA MET A 428 -13.04 5.84 -12.33
C MET A 428 -12.49 7.21 -11.88
N GLY A 429 -12.46 7.48 -10.57
CA GLY A 429 -12.05 8.76 -10.00
C GLY A 429 -10.56 9.05 -10.20
N TYR A 430 -10.22 10.25 -10.65
CA TYR A 430 -8.84 10.68 -10.85
C TYR A 430 -8.17 11.00 -9.51
N ARG A 431 -7.43 10.03 -8.96
CA ARG A 431 -6.72 10.23 -7.67
C ARG A 431 -5.31 9.61 -7.64
N PRO A 432 -4.40 9.97 -8.56
CA PRO A 432 -2.98 9.71 -8.38
C PRO A 432 -2.44 10.54 -7.21
N ASP A 433 -1.31 10.13 -6.63
CA ASP A 433 -0.63 10.89 -5.58
C ASP A 433 0.21 12.05 -6.14
N ASP A 434 0.61 12.97 -5.27
CA ASP A 434 1.25 14.23 -5.64
C ASP A 434 2.57 14.04 -6.45
N SER A 435 3.27 12.91 -6.30
CA SER A 435 4.48 12.62 -7.09
C SER A 435 4.20 12.32 -8.57
N PHE A 436 2.97 11.88 -8.91
CA PHE A 436 2.56 11.63 -10.29
C PHE A 436 2.56 12.91 -11.14
N PHE A 437 2.36 14.07 -10.52
CA PHE A 437 2.23 15.36 -11.21
C PHE A 437 3.58 16.00 -11.52
N ASP A 438 4.70 15.40 -11.11
CA ASP A 438 6.03 15.87 -11.52
C ASP A 438 6.16 15.83 -13.06
N GLY A 439 6.80 16.87 -13.62
CA GLY A 439 6.91 17.11 -15.06
C GLY A 439 5.59 17.39 -15.83
N LYS A 440 4.40 17.27 -15.22
CA LYS A 440 3.12 17.33 -15.95
C LYS A 440 2.41 18.69 -15.85
N ALA A 441 1.84 19.13 -16.97
CA ALA A 441 1.06 20.35 -17.03
C ALA A 441 -0.41 20.08 -16.65
N VAL A 442 -0.88 20.72 -15.59
CA VAL A 442 -2.26 20.60 -15.08
C VAL A 442 -3.06 21.86 -15.41
N SER A 443 -4.22 21.72 -16.04
CA SER A 443 -5.06 22.87 -16.39
C SER A 443 -6.56 22.58 -16.39
N VAL A 444 -7.37 23.63 -16.16
CA VAL A 444 -8.81 23.63 -16.44
C VAL A 444 -9.01 24.05 -17.89
N ALA A 445 -9.81 23.28 -18.63
CA ALA A 445 -10.07 23.48 -20.04
C ALA A 445 -11.56 23.29 -20.40
N ARG A 446 -11.93 23.74 -21.60
CA ARG A 446 -13.25 23.60 -22.21
C ARG A 446 -13.11 23.20 -23.68
N LEU A 447 -14.05 22.41 -24.19
CA LEU A 447 -14.09 22.07 -25.62
C LEU A 447 -14.82 23.17 -26.42
N ASN A 448 -14.08 23.86 -27.29
CA ASN A 448 -14.60 24.85 -28.22
C ASN A 448 -14.61 24.27 -29.64
N ASN A 449 -15.79 23.83 -30.10
CA ASN A 449 -16.02 23.08 -31.34
C ASN A 449 -15.23 21.76 -31.48
N TRP A 450 -13.97 21.86 -31.92
CA TRP A 450 -13.01 20.77 -32.19
C TRP A 450 -11.59 21.12 -31.70
N SER A 451 -11.48 22.11 -30.84
CA SER A 451 -10.24 22.61 -30.25
C SER A 451 -10.41 22.79 -28.74
N LEU A 452 -9.32 22.66 -27.98
CA LEU A 452 -9.32 22.88 -26.54
C LEU A 452 -9.02 24.35 -26.24
N GLU A 453 -9.79 24.91 -25.33
CA GLU A 453 -9.60 26.26 -24.79
C GLU A 453 -9.13 26.10 -23.34
N THR A 454 -7.89 26.50 -23.06
CA THR A 454 -7.31 26.44 -21.70
C THR A 454 -7.73 27.68 -20.94
N ILE A 455 -8.39 27.50 -19.79
CA ILE A 455 -8.98 28.57 -18.99
C ILE A 455 -8.06 28.95 -17.82
N THR A 456 -7.42 27.96 -17.19
CA THR A 456 -6.54 28.17 -16.03
C THR A 456 -5.45 27.11 -16.01
N LEU A 457 -4.20 27.51 -15.83
CA LEU A 457 -3.07 26.62 -15.52
C LEU A 457 -2.92 26.56 -13.99
N LEU A 458 -2.69 25.36 -13.43
CA LEU A 458 -2.51 25.16 -12.00
C LEU A 458 -1.04 24.92 -11.67
N ASP A 459 -0.51 25.61 -10.67
CA ASP A 459 0.86 25.37 -10.19
C ASP A 459 0.86 24.27 -9.13
N VAL A 460 1.28 23.07 -9.55
CA VAL A 460 1.39 21.88 -8.69
C VAL A 460 2.74 21.78 -7.97
N SER A 461 3.70 22.67 -8.27
CA SER A 461 5.10 22.54 -7.88
C SER A 461 5.31 22.36 -6.39
N ASP A 462 4.53 23.05 -5.55
CA ASP A 462 4.67 22.98 -4.10
C ASP A 462 4.09 21.72 -3.48
N ALA A 463 3.10 21.09 -4.11
CA ALA A 463 2.61 19.77 -3.70
C ALA A 463 3.57 18.65 -4.16
N VAL A 464 4.08 18.74 -5.39
CA VAL A 464 5.12 17.84 -5.91
C VAL A 464 6.36 17.87 -5.01
N LYS A 465 6.89 19.05 -4.66
CA LYS A 465 8.01 19.20 -3.70
C LYS A 465 7.72 18.52 -2.35
N ARG A 466 6.51 18.68 -1.80
CA ARG A 466 6.10 18.06 -0.53
C ARG A 466 5.95 16.53 -0.63
N SER A 467 5.68 15.99 -1.81
CA SER A 467 5.62 14.53 -2.03
C SER A 467 7.00 13.85 -1.87
N GLY A 468 8.09 14.61 -2.03
CA GLY A 468 9.47 14.20 -1.75
C GLY A 468 9.95 14.44 -0.32
N ALA A 469 9.04 14.70 0.63
CA ALA A 469 9.37 14.84 2.05
C ALA A 469 10.06 13.58 2.60
N VAL A 470 11.10 13.76 3.41
CA VAL A 470 11.92 12.64 3.92
C VAL A 470 11.47 12.27 5.33
N ASP A 471 11.10 11.00 5.55
CA ASP A 471 10.72 10.51 6.88
C ASP A 471 11.91 10.48 7.86
N PHE A 472 11.63 10.70 9.16
CA PHE A 472 12.66 10.75 10.21
C PHE A 472 12.42 9.69 11.30
N ASP A 473 13.40 8.80 11.51
CA ASP A 473 13.45 7.88 12.65
C ASP A 473 13.43 8.62 14.00
N LYS A 474 14.05 9.83 14.06
CA LYS A 474 14.14 10.67 15.28
C LYS A 474 14.22 12.16 14.93
N ILE A 475 13.44 12.96 15.65
CA ILE A 475 13.48 14.43 15.66
C ILE A 475 13.58 14.86 17.14
N LEU A 476 14.69 15.48 17.55
CA LEU A 476 14.95 15.81 18.96
C LEU A 476 15.60 17.19 19.10
N MET A 477 15.13 17.98 20.07
CA MET A 477 15.78 19.25 20.45
C MET A 477 16.79 18.98 21.59
N LEU A 478 18.08 19.10 21.30
CA LEU A 478 19.18 18.77 22.21
C LEU A 478 19.95 20.03 22.63
N ARG A 479 20.70 19.95 23.74
CA ARG A 479 21.71 20.95 24.09
C ARG A 479 23.12 20.42 23.86
N ASP A 480 23.95 21.28 23.28
CA ASP A 480 25.40 21.12 23.25
C ASP A 480 26.02 21.34 24.65
N ASP A 481 27.35 21.51 24.69
CA ASP A 481 28.11 21.71 25.92
C ASP A 481 28.22 23.19 26.35
N GLU A 482 27.86 24.14 25.48
CA GLU A 482 27.72 25.57 25.79
C GLU A 482 26.30 25.92 26.26
N GLY A 483 25.34 25.00 26.09
CA GLY A 483 23.94 25.12 26.50
C GLY A 483 23.00 25.63 25.41
N LYS A 484 23.50 25.81 24.18
CA LYS A 484 22.73 26.25 23.01
C LYS A 484 21.90 25.08 22.47
N TRP A 485 20.73 25.41 21.92
CA TRP A 485 19.78 24.43 21.38
C TRP A 485 20.13 24.06 19.94
N ALA A 486 20.19 22.76 19.66
CA ALA A 486 20.40 22.18 18.34
C ALA A 486 19.29 21.16 18.03
N LEU A 487 18.81 21.17 16.79
CA LEU A 487 17.84 20.20 16.29
C LEU A 487 18.61 18.98 15.75
N TYR A 488 18.49 17.85 16.41
CA TYR A 488 19.00 16.56 15.99
C TYR A 488 17.98 15.87 15.08
N LEU A 489 18.43 15.48 13.89
CA LEU A 489 17.63 14.80 12.88
C LEU A 489 18.30 13.48 12.52
N LYS A 490 17.51 12.40 12.52
CA LYS A 490 17.89 11.14 11.87
C LYS A 490 16.88 10.82 10.78
N PRO A 491 17.18 11.12 9.50
CA PRO A 491 16.34 10.68 8.38
C PRO A 491 16.34 9.14 8.29
N GLU A 492 15.31 8.56 7.72
CA GLU A 492 15.27 7.12 7.47
C GLU A 492 16.31 6.74 6.40
N ASN A 493 17.02 5.62 6.62
CA ASN A 493 18.15 5.14 5.82
C ASN A 493 19.40 6.05 5.75
N GLU A 494 19.36 7.29 6.25
CA GLU A 494 20.53 8.17 6.34
C GLU A 494 21.22 8.16 7.71
N LYS A 495 22.41 8.79 7.75
CA LYS A 495 23.14 9.11 8.98
C LYS A 495 22.46 10.24 9.74
N ALA A 496 22.55 10.21 11.07
CA ALA A 496 22.08 11.32 11.88
C ALA A 496 22.98 12.55 11.72
N PHE A 497 22.39 13.74 11.80
CA PHE A 497 23.10 15.01 11.92
C PHE A 497 22.39 15.95 12.88
N SER A 498 22.94 17.13 13.11
CA SER A 498 22.27 18.19 13.86
C SER A 498 22.50 19.55 13.20
N VAL A 499 21.64 20.50 13.48
CA VAL A 499 21.77 21.91 13.06
C VAL A 499 21.49 22.83 14.24
N TYR A 500 21.86 24.11 14.15
CA TYR A 500 21.37 25.14 15.05
C TYR A 500 20.19 25.88 14.40
N PRO A 501 18.94 25.70 14.89
CA PRO A 501 17.78 26.41 14.34
C PRO A 501 17.80 27.90 14.69
N ASP A 502 17.03 28.68 13.93
CA ASP A 502 16.83 30.09 14.22
C ASP A 502 16.14 30.30 15.57
N LYS A 503 16.46 31.42 16.21
CA LYS A 503 15.89 31.78 17.52
C LYS A 503 14.35 31.88 17.50
N ALA A 504 13.76 32.18 16.34
CA ALA A 504 12.31 32.17 16.14
C ALA A 504 11.76 30.73 16.26
N ASP A 505 12.32 29.79 15.52
CA ASP A 505 11.89 28.39 15.47
C ASP A 505 12.14 27.67 16.81
N VAL A 506 13.27 27.94 17.48
CA VAL A 506 13.53 27.43 18.85
C VAL A 506 12.47 27.95 19.83
N ASN A 507 12.11 29.24 19.76
CA ASN A 507 11.04 29.79 20.61
C ASN A 507 9.69 29.14 20.28
N LEU A 508 9.36 29.00 18.99
CA LEU A 508 8.09 28.44 18.52
C LEU A 508 7.91 26.99 18.98
N PHE A 509 8.94 26.15 18.81
CA PHE A 509 9.00 24.80 19.35
C PHE A 509 8.68 24.77 20.86
N PHE A 510 9.33 25.61 21.66
CA PHE A 510 9.09 25.66 23.10
C PHE A 510 7.79 26.36 23.52
N THR A 511 7.13 27.12 22.65
CA THR A 511 5.76 27.59 22.91
C THR A 511 4.72 26.51 22.62
N THR A 512 4.83 25.81 21.49
CA THR A 512 3.89 24.73 21.10
C THR A 512 3.95 23.57 22.10
N VAL A 513 5.15 23.09 22.44
CA VAL A 513 5.33 22.02 23.43
C VAL A 513 4.83 22.40 24.83
N LYS A 514 4.78 23.70 25.18
CA LYS A 514 4.20 24.19 26.44
C LYS A 514 2.69 24.29 26.45
N GLN A 515 2.03 24.28 25.29
CA GLN A 515 0.57 24.32 25.20
C GLN A 515 -0.07 22.95 25.49
N GLY A 516 0.71 21.86 25.46
CA GLY A 516 0.27 20.51 25.84
C GLY A 516 -0.51 19.77 24.76
N ASP A 517 -0.59 20.32 23.55
CA ASP A 517 -1.15 19.66 22.37
C ASP A 517 -0.06 18.79 21.71
N GLU A 518 -0.20 17.47 21.80
CA GLU A 518 0.76 16.51 21.24
C GLU A 518 0.70 16.47 19.70
N GLU A 519 -0.48 16.62 19.09
CA GLU A 519 -0.68 16.54 17.63
C GLU A 519 -0.08 17.78 16.94
N LEU A 520 -0.31 18.97 17.51
CA LEU A 520 0.32 20.21 17.07
C LEU A 520 1.84 20.20 17.32
N SER A 521 2.30 19.61 18.43
CA SER A 521 3.73 19.50 18.75
C SER A 521 4.48 18.50 17.86
N ASP A 522 3.84 17.43 17.42
CA ASP A 522 4.39 16.44 16.49
C ASP A 522 4.40 16.99 15.05
N THR A 523 3.34 17.67 14.63
CA THR A 523 3.27 18.37 13.33
C THR A 523 4.38 19.43 13.22
N MET A 524 4.50 20.30 14.23
CA MET A 524 5.57 21.32 14.32
C MET A 524 6.98 20.69 14.27
N ARG A 525 7.16 19.49 14.85
CA ARG A 525 8.43 18.76 14.79
C ARG A 525 8.75 18.29 13.37
N GLN A 526 7.77 17.74 12.64
CA GLN A 526 7.95 17.32 11.26
C GLN A 526 8.25 18.51 10.34
N ASP A 527 7.50 19.61 10.46
CA ASP A 527 7.72 20.82 9.65
C ASP A 527 9.13 21.41 9.84
N MET A 528 9.61 21.49 11.09
CA MET A 528 11.00 21.89 11.38
C MET A 528 12.01 20.90 10.80
N ALA A 529 11.75 19.61 10.89
CA ALA A 529 12.66 18.59 10.39
C ALA A 529 12.79 18.66 8.86
N GLN A 530 11.69 18.80 8.13
CA GLN A 530 11.71 19.01 6.67
C GLN A 530 12.46 20.30 6.29
N LYS A 531 12.13 21.44 6.92
CA LYS A 531 12.82 22.73 6.69
C LYS A 531 14.33 22.57 6.83
N TYR A 532 14.79 22.12 7.99
CA TYR A 532 16.22 22.05 8.30
C TYR A 532 16.96 20.93 7.58
N TYR A 533 16.27 19.88 7.14
CA TYR A 533 16.83 18.88 6.24
C TYR A 533 17.06 19.43 4.84
N MET A 534 16.10 20.16 4.26
CA MET A 534 16.28 20.84 2.97
C MET A 534 17.38 21.89 3.03
N GLU A 535 17.40 22.73 4.07
CA GLU A 535 18.45 23.75 4.26
C GLU A 535 19.84 23.11 4.40
N ALA A 536 20.02 22.13 5.28
CA ALA A 536 21.31 21.48 5.51
C ALA A 536 21.77 20.56 4.35
N SER A 537 20.86 20.17 3.45
CA SER A 537 21.22 19.45 2.22
C SER A 537 21.76 20.40 1.15
N ASN A 538 21.21 21.61 1.05
CA ASN A 538 21.72 22.67 0.18
C ASN A 538 22.95 23.39 0.78
N LYS A 539 23.11 23.35 2.11
CA LYS A 539 24.19 23.99 2.88
C LYS A 539 24.82 23.02 3.89
N PRO A 540 25.73 22.13 3.45
CA PRO A 540 26.38 21.15 4.33
C PRO A 540 27.10 21.77 5.54
N GLU A 541 27.55 23.03 5.43
CA GLU A 541 28.18 23.80 6.50
C GLU A 541 27.25 24.12 7.69
N MET A 542 25.93 23.95 7.53
CA MET A 542 24.98 24.04 8.64
C MET A 542 24.96 22.78 9.53
N LYS A 543 25.59 21.67 9.10
CA LYS A 543 25.61 20.40 9.86
C LYS A 543 26.65 20.45 10.98
N VAL A 544 26.21 20.15 12.20
CA VAL A 544 26.96 20.22 13.45
C VAL A 544 27.10 18.83 14.05
N ASP A 545 28.31 18.47 14.48
CA ASP A 545 28.58 17.25 15.24
C ASP A 545 28.46 17.55 16.75
N LEU A 546 27.40 17.04 17.38
CA LEU A 546 27.17 17.16 18.84
C LEU A 546 27.85 16.05 19.66
N PHE A 547 28.58 15.15 18.99
CA PHE A 547 29.09 13.90 19.53
C PHE A 547 30.62 13.83 19.57
N LYS A 548 31.31 14.71 18.84
CA LYS A 548 32.77 14.83 18.85
C LYS A 548 33.26 16.07 19.59
N SER A 549 34.49 15.99 20.07
CA SER A 549 35.18 17.07 20.79
C SER A 549 36.18 17.78 19.90
N ASN A 550 36.34 19.11 20.08
CA ASN A 550 37.41 19.92 19.45
C ASN A 550 38.83 19.64 20.02
N VAL A 551 39.08 18.40 20.46
CA VAL A 551 40.34 17.91 21.03
C VAL A 551 41.06 17.10 19.95
N PRO A 552 42.38 17.28 19.73
CA PRO A 552 43.12 16.55 18.70
C PRO A 552 42.98 15.03 18.82
N ALA A 553 42.91 14.32 17.69
CA ALA A 553 42.78 12.85 17.67
C ALA A 553 43.86 12.16 18.52
N GLU A 554 45.10 12.66 18.48
CA GLU A 554 46.22 12.21 19.30
C GLU A 554 45.96 12.27 20.81
N GLU A 555 45.22 13.28 21.30
CA GLU A 555 44.81 13.40 22.71
C GLU A 555 43.63 12.46 23.03
N VAL A 556 42.74 12.19 22.06
CA VAL A 556 41.61 11.24 22.19
C VAL A 556 42.10 9.79 22.22
N ASP A 557 43.16 9.44 21.47
CA ASP A 557 43.68 8.08 21.38
C ASP A 557 44.48 7.64 22.62
N LYS A 558 45.01 8.57 23.42
CA LYS A 558 45.54 8.28 24.77
C LYS A 558 44.47 7.66 25.70
N ILE A 559 43.19 7.90 25.42
CA ILE A 559 42.07 7.41 26.23
C ILE A 559 41.76 5.95 25.85
N GLN A 560 42.35 5.02 26.60
CA GLN A 560 42.24 3.58 26.38
C GLN A 560 40.83 3.04 26.70
N ARG A 561 40.18 3.59 27.73
CA ARG A 561 38.85 3.17 28.19
C ARG A 561 38.14 4.29 28.91
N VAL A 562 36.80 4.33 28.83
CA VAL A 562 35.97 5.24 29.61
C VAL A 562 34.85 4.47 30.29
N ASN A 563 34.78 4.54 31.62
CA ASN A 563 33.67 4.03 32.40
C ASN A 563 32.81 5.22 32.85
N ILE A 564 31.52 5.21 32.52
CA ILE A 564 30.55 6.20 33.01
C ILE A 564 29.50 5.47 33.86
N PHE A 565 29.23 5.98 35.06
CA PHE A 565 28.35 5.32 36.04
C PHE A 565 27.58 6.34 36.88
N LYS A 566 26.39 5.96 37.33
CA LYS A 566 25.55 6.75 38.24
C LYS A 566 25.84 6.36 39.69
N THR A 567 25.96 7.32 40.59
CA THR A 567 26.16 7.07 42.02
C THR A 567 24.85 6.61 42.69
N LYS A 568 24.95 5.99 43.87
CA LYS A 568 23.77 5.71 44.70
C LYS A 568 23.25 7.00 45.32
N GLU A 569 21.94 7.17 45.27
CA GLU A 569 21.23 8.21 45.99
C GLU A 569 21.26 7.93 47.50
N THR A 570 21.35 8.98 48.31
CA THR A 570 21.32 8.93 49.78
C THR A 570 20.60 10.16 50.31
N ASP A 571 20.06 10.09 51.54
CA ASP A 571 19.16 11.11 52.11
C ASP A 571 19.71 12.55 52.10
N ASN A 572 21.04 12.73 52.00
CA ASN A 572 21.71 14.03 51.93
C ASN A 572 22.48 14.30 50.62
N GLN A 573 22.49 13.38 49.64
CA GLN A 573 23.12 13.59 48.33
C GLN A 573 22.34 12.94 47.17
N PRO A 574 21.91 13.73 46.15
CA PRO A 574 21.25 13.20 44.97
C PRO A 574 22.24 12.42 44.10
N SER A 575 21.72 11.48 43.31
CA SER A 575 22.54 10.61 42.46
C SER A 575 23.14 11.33 41.24
N VAL A 576 24.40 11.73 41.33
CA VAL A 576 25.20 12.30 40.22
C VAL A 576 25.71 11.23 39.24
N ILE A 577 26.07 11.64 38.03
CA ILE A 577 26.61 10.75 36.97
C ILE A 577 28.07 11.10 36.73
N LEU A 578 28.96 10.12 36.89
CA LEU A 578 30.42 10.32 36.87
C LEU A 578 31.07 9.64 35.66
N CYS A 579 31.93 10.37 34.97
CA CYS A 579 32.82 9.89 33.93
C CYS A 579 34.23 9.66 34.48
N MET A 580 34.77 8.45 34.26
CA MET A 580 36.09 8.01 34.72
C MET A 580 36.88 7.38 33.55
N PRO A 581 37.76 8.14 32.89
CA PRO A 581 38.64 7.62 31.85
C PRO A 581 39.85 6.87 32.44
N THR A 582 40.41 6.00 31.61
CA THR A 582 41.71 5.35 31.79
C THR A 582 42.63 5.85 30.68
N VAL A 583 43.72 6.52 31.06
CA VAL A 583 44.67 7.20 30.17
C VAL A 583 46.06 6.66 30.48
N ASN A 584 46.82 6.26 29.45
CA ASN A 584 48.17 5.68 29.61
C ASN A 584 48.25 4.49 30.62
N GLY A 585 47.15 3.80 30.88
CA GLY A 585 47.02 2.71 31.86
C GLY A 585 46.51 3.13 33.26
N GLU A 586 46.54 4.42 33.61
CA GLU A 586 46.07 4.93 34.89
C GLU A 586 44.61 5.40 34.84
N LYS A 587 43.86 5.23 35.94
CA LYS A 587 42.45 5.68 36.07
C LYS A 587 42.41 7.09 36.65
N LEU A 588 41.95 8.06 35.88
CA LEU A 588 41.83 9.44 36.36
C LEU A 588 40.67 9.60 37.36
N LYS A 589 40.79 10.58 38.25
CA LYS A 589 39.77 10.89 39.26
C LYS A 589 38.44 11.29 38.57
N PRO A 590 37.29 10.67 38.90
CA PRO A 590 36.06 10.90 38.14
C PRO A 590 35.59 12.36 38.15
N ARG A 591 35.00 12.80 37.04
CA ARG A 591 34.35 14.11 36.88
C ARG A 591 32.87 13.92 36.58
N GLU A 592 32.02 14.84 37.05
CA GLU A 592 30.58 14.79 36.79
C GLU A 592 30.25 15.12 35.33
N ILE A 593 29.17 14.53 34.80
CA ILE A 593 28.63 14.85 33.48
C ILE A 593 27.19 15.33 33.58
N SER A 594 26.81 16.24 32.69
CA SER A 594 25.46 16.79 32.67
C SER A 594 24.42 15.76 32.22
N PRO A 595 23.13 15.94 32.57
CA PRO A 595 22.05 15.13 32.01
C PRO A 595 21.97 15.18 30.47
N SER A 596 22.36 16.28 29.82
CA SER A 596 22.38 16.38 28.35
C SER A 596 23.52 15.59 27.71
N GLN A 597 24.70 15.54 28.35
CA GLN A 597 25.82 14.68 27.94
C GLN A 597 25.45 13.20 28.13
N TRP A 598 24.82 12.85 29.24
CA TRP A 598 24.30 11.49 29.46
C TRP A 598 23.22 11.11 28.43
N GLN A 599 22.32 12.03 28.07
CA GLN A 599 21.32 11.79 27.01
C GLN A 599 21.97 11.60 25.63
N ARG A 600 22.94 12.45 25.25
CA ARG A 600 23.71 12.30 24.00
C ARG A 600 24.45 10.96 23.91
N MET A 601 24.94 10.42 25.03
CA MET A 601 25.57 9.10 25.08
C MET A 601 24.68 7.95 24.57
N TRP A 602 23.36 8.04 24.75
CA TRP A 602 22.38 7.04 24.28
C TRP A 602 21.80 7.36 22.89
N LEU A 603 22.21 8.47 22.27
CA LEU A 603 21.82 8.87 20.92
C LEU A 603 22.94 8.70 19.90
N ALA A 604 24.20 8.72 20.33
CA ALA A 604 25.37 8.56 19.49
C ALA A 604 25.39 7.20 18.74
N GLU A 605 25.66 7.23 17.43
CA GLU A 605 25.79 6.02 16.58
C GLU A 605 26.86 5.06 17.12
N ASN A 606 27.94 5.58 17.72
CA ASN A 606 28.92 4.82 18.48
C ASN A 606 29.09 5.38 19.89
N MET A 607 28.44 4.74 20.86
CA MET A 607 28.52 5.10 22.29
C MET A 607 29.97 5.10 22.84
N GLN A 608 30.87 4.24 22.33
CA GLN A 608 32.25 4.19 22.85
C GLN A 608 33.10 5.35 22.31
N ASP A 609 32.87 5.74 21.05
CA ASP A 609 33.49 6.92 20.43
C ASP A 609 33.05 8.21 21.13
N TYR A 610 31.73 8.37 21.34
CA TYR A 610 31.19 9.48 22.14
C TYR A 610 31.78 9.53 23.55
N LYS A 611 31.92 8.38 24.22
CA LYS A 611 32.53 8.30 25.55
C LYS A 611 33.98 8.78 25.55
N LYS A 612 34.78 8.40 24.54
CA LYS A 612 36.15 8.92 24.37
C LYS A 612 36.14 10.43 24.18
N HIS A 613 35.34 10.97 23.26
CA HIS A 613 35.26 12.41 22.99
C HIS A 613 34.75 13.23 24.19
N LEU A 614 33.73 12.74 24.90
CA LEU A 614 33.24 13.34 26.13
C LEU A 614 34.34 13.36 27.22
N ALA A 615 35.07 12.26 27.41
CA ALA A 615 36.20 12.23 28.33
C ALA A 615 37.36 13.14 27.88
N ALA A 616 37.63 13.24 26.58
CA ALA A 616 38.66 14.12 26.04
C ALA A 616 38.36 15.59 26.34
N SER A 617 37.10 16.01 26.15
CA SER A 617 36.63 17.35 26.51
C SER A 617 36.73 17.60 28.03
N LEU A 618 36.20 16.69 28.84
CA LEU A 618 36.16 16.82 30.30
C LEU A 618 37.52 16.80 30.99
N PHE A 619 38.55 16.23 30.37
CA PHE A 619 39.89 16.04 30.95
C PHE A 619 41.00 16.68 30.09
N ALA A 620 40.67 17.63 29.22
CA ALA A 620 41.64 18.32 28.35
C ALA A 620 42.78 19.00 29.14
N ASP A 621 42.54 19.45 30.37
CA ASP A 621 43.56 19.99 31.29
C ASP A 621 44.58 18.93 31.77
N VAL A 622 44.21 17.65 31.77
CA VAL A 622 45.09 16.53 32.13
C VAL A 622 45.81 16.00 30.88
N LEU A 623 45.09 15.82 29.77
CA LEU A 623 45.64 15.32 28.50
C LEU A 623 46.72 16.24 27.91
N ARG A 624 46.64 17.55 28.24
CA ARG A 624 47.63 18.57 27.89
C ARG A 624 48.79 18.70 28.89
N LYS A 625 48.72 18.12 30.10
CA LYS A 625 49.85 18.14 31.06
C LYS A 625 51.00 17.23 30.66
N ASP A 626 50.71 16.11 29.99
CA ASP A 626 51.72 15.31 29.28
C ASP A 626 52.61 16.16 28.36
N ARG A 627 52.09 17.29 27.83
CA ARG A 627 52.81 18.20 26.94
C ARG A 627 53.65 19.25 27.68
N THR A 628 53.33 19.58 28.94
CA THR A 628 54.21 20.47 29.74
C THR A 628 55.42 19.72 30.28
N ASP A 629 55.24 18.47 30.72
CA ASP A 629 56.34 17.66 31.26
C ASP A 629 57.33 17.23 30.16
N ALA A 630 56.86 17.15 28.90
CA ALA A 630 57.70 16.91 27.71
C ALA A 630 58.44 18.15 27.17
N VAL A 631 58.17 19.36 27.69
CA VAL A 631 58.81 20.63 27.25
C VAL A 631 59.63 21.28 28.37
N ALA A 632 59.62 20.73 29.59
CA ALA A 632 60.33 21.23 30.77
C ALA A 632 61.87 21.04 30.76
N VAL A 633 62.53 21.07 29.59
CA VAL A 633 63.99 21.10 29.44
C VAL A 633 64.38 22.05 28.30
N GLY A 634 64.36 23.36 28.55
CA GLY A 634 64.63 24.35 27.50
C GLY A 634 64.62 25.82 27.93
N THR A 635 65.66 26.26 28.67
CA THR A 635 66.07 27.67 28.90
C THR A 635 65.03 28.68 29.40
N GLU A 636 65.23 29.14 30.64
CA GLU A 636 64.66 30.39 31.16
C GLU A 636 65.20 31.62 30.40
N LYS A 637 64.33 32.57 30.03
CA LYS A 637 64.58 34.03 30.21
C LYS A 637 63.41 34.94 29.81
N SER A 638 63.48 36.16 30.37
CA SER A 638 62.67 37.36 30.04
C SER A 638 61.16 37.23 30.17
N GLU A 639 60.68 37.60 31.35
CA GLU A 639 59.39 38.27 31.52
C GLU A 639 59.38 39.60 30.74
N GLN A 640 58.23 40.00 30.18
CA GLN A 640 57.53 41.30 30.38
C GLN A 640 56.58 41.63 29.21
N GLU A 641 55.62 42.51 29.49
CA GLU A 641 54.58 43.06 28.59
C GLU A 641 53.54 42.07 28.02
N ALA A 642 52.26 42.42 27.86
CA ALA A 642 51.42 43.36 28.61
C ALA A 642 49.93 42.98 28.40
N GLN A 643 49.07 43.17 29.40
CA GLN A 643 47.62 43.15 29.21
C GLN A 643 47.13 44.55 28.83
N SER A 644 46.24 44.71 27.84
CA SER A 644 45.07 45.63 27.88
C SER A 644 44.30 45.81 26.56
N ASN A 645 43.00 46.14 26.70
CA ASN A 645 42.16 47.00 25.84
C ASN A 645 41.84 46.61 24.38
N GLU A 646 40.90 45.68 24.23
CA GLU A 646 39.50 45.98 23.88
C GLU A 646 39.09 47.26 23.09
N VAL A 647 38.27 47.04 22.04
CA VAL A 647 37.26 47.92 21.34
C VAL A 647 37.70 49.13 20.45
N LYS A 648 36.95 49.26 19.32
CA LYS A 648 36.70 50.44 18.44
C LYS A 648 37.67 50.66 17.26
N GLN A 649 37.24 51.11 16.07
CA GLN A 649 35.89 51.28 15.48
C GLN A 649 35.98 51.48 13.95
N ASN A 650 34.99 50.99 13.20
CA ASN A 650 34.57 51.46 11.86
C ASN A 650 35.66 51.46 10.74
N THR A 651 35.41 51.72 9.45
CA THR A 651 34.22 52.15 8.68
C THR A 651 34.31 51.58 7.25
N ALA A 652 33.19 51.54 6.51
CA ALA A 652 33.03 51.82 5.05
C ALA A 652 34.07 51.34 3.99
N GLN A 653 33.69 50.91 2.77
CA GLN A 653 32.36 50.71 2.15
C GLN A 653 32.52 49.84 0.86
N GLN A 654 31.41 49.73 0.12
CA GLN A 654 31.24 49.42 -1.32
C GLN A 654 32.40 49.92 -2.24
N GLU A 655 32.60 49.47 -3.48
CA GLU A 655 31.79 48.68 -4.46
C GLU A 655 32.70 47.56 -5.09
N GLU A 656 32.25 46.49 -5.76
CA GLU A 656 31.67 46.41 -7.13
C GLU A 656 32.55 47.09 -8.23
N ASP A 657 32.80 46.53 -9.43
CA ASP A 657 32.42 45.24 -10.03
C ASP A 657 33.25 44.95 -11.34
N LYS A 658 33.22 43.71 -11.88
CA LYS A 658 33.55 43.29 -13.28
C LYS A 658 34.99 43.51 -13.80
N ALA A 659 35.52 42.82 -14.84
CA ALA A 659 35.21 41.54 -15.51
C ALA A 659 36.45 41.07 -16.37
N THR A 660 36.25 40.05 -17.21
CA THR A 660 37.15 39.41 -18.23
C THR A 660 37.98 40.35 -19.14
N GLU A 661 38.96 39.96 -19.98
CA GLU A 661 39.40 38.71 -20.71
C GLU A 661 40.89 38.94 -21.18
N GLU A 662 41.75 38.07 -21.77
CA GLU A 662 41.84 36.65 -22.22
C GLU A 662 43.36 36.30 -22.42
N GLN A 663 43.71 35.16 -23.02
CA GLN A 663 44.98 34.81 -23.74
C GLN A 663 46.29 34.42 -22.99
N LYS A 664 46.51 33.09 -22.95
CA LYS A 664 47.67 32.34 -23.49
C LYS A 664 49.09 32.95 -23.42
N GLU A 665 50.00 32.22 -22.77
CA GLU A 665 51.11 31.50 -23.45
C GLU A 665 51.72 30.41 -22.54
N GLU A 666 52.30 29.35 -23.12
CA GLU A 666 53.04 28.28 -22.40
C GLU A 666 54.55 28.39 -22.65
N THR A 667 55.39 28.19 -21.63
CA THR A 667 56.84 27.86 -21.78
C THR A 667 57.41 27.30 -20.45
N PRO A 668 58.54 26.55 -20.43
CA PRO A 668 58.47 25.13 -20.77
C PRO A 668 59.09 24.14 -19.74
N GLU A 669 59.25 24.49 -18.46
CA GLU A 669 60.16 23.77 -17.52
C GLU A 669 59.59 22.58 -16.72
N LYS A 670 58.42 22.02 -17.06
CA LYS A 670 57.87 20.81 -16.38
C LYS A 670 57.65 19.59 -17.29
N LYS A 671 58.47 19.45 -18.34
CA LYS A 671 58.46 18.28 -19.25
C LYS A 671 59.38 17.10 -18.88
N GLU A 672 60.34 17.27 -17.97
CA GLU A 672 61.42 16.27 -17.79
C GLU A 672 61.21 15.23 -16.66
N GLN A 673 60.23 15.39 -15.76
CA GLN A 673 60.05 14.47 -14.61
C GLN A 673 58.87 13.49 -14.72
N LYS A 674 58.06 13.53 -15.79
CA LYS A 674 57.02 12.50 -16.05
C LYS A 674 57.42 11.39 -17.03
N GLN A 675 58.58 11.47 -17.68
CA GLN A 675 58.99 10.49 -18.73
C GLN A 675 59.87 9.32 -18.25
N LYS A 676 59.97 9.07 -16.93
CA LYS A 676 60.86 8.02 -16.37
C LYS A 676 60.17 6.83 -15.70
N GLU A 677 58.86 6.82 -15.50
CA GLU A 677 58.15 5.68 -14.89
C GLU A 677 57.30 4.84 -15.86
N GLU A 678 56.79 5.43 -16.95
CA GLU A 678 56.01 4.66 -17.96
C GLU A 678 56.90 3.76 -18.83
N LYS A 679 58.18 4.12 -19.03
CA LYS A 679 59.14 3.38 -19.88
C LYS A 679 59.71 2.08 -19.28
N ALA A 680 59.05 1.51 -18.27
CA ALA A 680 59.50 0.31 -17.56
C ALA A 680 58.51 -0.88 -17.61
N LYS A 681 57.37 -0.75 -18.31
CA LYS A 681 56.36 -1.83 -18.41
C LYS A 681 56.01 -2.28 -19.83
N GLU A 682 56.50 -1.61 -20.87
CA GLU A 682 56.50 -2.15 -22.23
C GLU A 682 57.82 -2.90 -22.51
N GLU A 683 57.79 -3.82 -23.48
CA GLU A 683 58.94 -4.61 -23.98
C GLU A 683 59.60 -5.65 -23.04
N LYS A 684 58.94 -6.06 -21.95
CA LYS A 684 59.14 -7.40 -21.34
C LYS A 684 57.79 -8.07 -21.02
N THR A 685 57.37 -9.16 -21.66
CA THR A 685 58.06 -9.97 -22.68
C THR A 685 57.05 -10.55 -23.67
N LYS A 686 57.25 -10.32 -24.98
CA LYS A 686 56.42 -10.91 -26.03
C LYS A 686 56.99 -12.26 -26.47
N ALA A 687 56.83 -13.28 -25.62
CA ALA A 687 57.23 -14.65 -25.90
C ALA A 687 56.01 -15.60 -25.89
N GLU A 688 55.83 -16.31 -27.00
CA GLU A 688 55.18 -17.63 -27.10
C GLU A 688 53.70 -17.78 -26.66
N THR A 689 52.83 -17.21 -27.50
CA THR A 689 51.59 -17.85 -28.01
C THR A 689 51.13 -19.19 -27.40
N LYS A 690 49.91 -19.21 -26.82
CA LYS A 690 48.78 -20.12 -27.22
C LYS A 690 47.50 -19.96 -26.36
N ALA A 691 46.63 -19.01 -26.71
CA ALA A 691 45.17 -19.06 -26.49
C ALA A 691 44.51 -17.93 -27.29
N ALA A 692 43.31 -18.13 -27.84
CA ALA A 692 42.59 -17.09 -28.56
C ALA A 692 41.66 -16.33 -27.61
N VAL A 693 41.95 -15.05 -27.33
CA VAL A 693 41.01 -14.16 -26.64
C VAL A 693 39.90 -13.80 -27.63
N VAL A 694 38.65 -14.13 -27.28
CA VAL A 694 37.49 -13.81 -28.11
C VAL A 694 37.19 -12.31 -27.98
N ALA A 695 36.94 -11.64 -29.11
CA ALA A 695 36.55 -10.23 -29.10
C ALA A 695 35.16 -10.08 -28.44
N MET A 696 35.16 -9.52 -27.23
CA MET A 696 33.98 -9.35 -26.39
C MET A 696 33.13 -8.18 -26.91
N THR A 697 31.83 -8.37 -27.12
CA THR A 697 30.96 -7.33 -27.72
C THR A 697 30.74 -6.15 -26.76
N PRO A 698 30.49 -4.93 -27.26
CA PRO A 698 30.31 -3.74 -26.40
C PRO A 698 29.19 -3.89 -25.37
N MET A 699 28.04 -4.44 -25.79
CA MET A 699 26.91 -4.79 -24.93
C MET A 699 27.31 -5.76 -23.81
N LEU A 700 28.05 -6.83 -24.15
CA LEU A 700 28.48 -7.81 -23.16
C LEU A 700 29.51 -7.21 -22.18
N LYS A 701 30.37 -6.29 -22.65
CA LYS A 701 31.28 -5.54 -21.77
C LYS A 701 30.51 -4.69 -20.75
N GLN A 702 29.44 -3.98 -21.17
CA GLN A 702 28.57 -3.24 -20.25
C GLN A 702 27.87 -4.16 -19.24
N PHE A 703 27.33 -5.30 -19.69
CA PHE A 703 26.71 -6.29 -18.80
C PHE A 703 27.68 -6.76 -17.72
N TYR A 704 28.91 -7.14 -18.07
CA TYR A 704 29.91 -7.58 -17.09
C TYR A 704 30.37 -6.47 -16.14
N GLU A 705 30.42 -5.21 -16.58
CA GLU A 705 30.74 -4.07 -15.69
C GLU A 705 29.63 -3.84 -14.65
N LEU A 706 28.36 -3.90 -15.07
CA LEU A 706 27.20 -3.74 -14.19
C LEU A 706 27.02 -4.95 -13.27
N LYS A 707 27.22 -6.17 -13.77
CA LYS A 707 27.26 -7.40 -12.96
C LYS A 707 28.40 -7.37 -11.95
N GLY A 708 29.53 -6.72 -12.26
CA GLY A 708 30.62 -6.47 -11.31
C GLY A 708 30.22 -5.55 -10.14
N LYS A 709 29.26 -4.64 -10.34
CA LYS A 709 28.69 -3.77 -9.29
C LYS A 709 27.61 -4.49 -8.46
N HIS A 710 26.96 -5.51 -9.04
CA HIS A 710 25.89 -6.29 -8.41
C HIS A 710 26.10 -7.81 -8.58
N PRO A 711 27.19 -8.39 -8.02
CA PRO A 711 27.58 -9.77 -8.29
C PRO A 711 26.59 -10.80 -7.74
N ASP A 712 25.88 -10.46 -6.65
CA ASP A 712 24.95 -11.31 -5.93
C ASP A 712 23.48 -11.18 -6.39
N ALA A 713 23.19 -10.29 -7.35
CA ALA A 713 21.85 -10.09 -7.91
C ALA A 713 21.77 -10.57 -9.36
N VAL A 714 20.65 -11.20 -9.74
CA VAL A 714 20.31 -11.53 -11.13
C VAL A 714 20.12 -10.23 -11.92
N LEU A 715 20.95 -9.99 -12.93
CA LEU A 715 20.91 -8.75 -13.70
C LEU A 715 20.00 -8.88 -14.93
N LEU A 716 18.82 -8.28 -14.84
CA LEU A 716 17.91 -8.03 -15.98
C LEU A 716 18.42 -6.82 -16.76
N PHE A 717 19.03 -7.07 -17.93
CA PHE A 717 19.60 -6.04 -18.79
C PHE A 717 18.67 -5.78 -19.98
N ARG A 718 18.20 -4.54 -20.16
CA ARG A 718 17.25 -4.21 -21.22
C ARG A 718 17.94 -4.09 -22.57
N CYS A 719 17.47 -4.88 -23.54
CA CYS A 719 17.87 -4.81 -24.94
C CYS A 719 16.62 -4.57 -25.79
N GLY A 720 16.29 -3.29 -26.00
CA GLY A 720 15.07 -2.88 -26.70
C GLY A 720 13.80 -3.34 -25.97
N ASP A 721 13.03 -4.22 -26.62
CA ASP A 721 11.75 -4.74 -26.14
C ASP A 721 11.87 -5.94 -25.20
N PHE A 722 13.08 -6.39 -24.85
CA PHE A 722 13.31 -7.53 -23.96
C PHE A 722 14.19 -7.16 -22.76
N TYR A 723 13.90 -7.77 -21.61
CA TYR A 723 14.89 -7.94 -20.54
C TYR A 723 15.61 -9.27 -20.75
N GLU A 724 16.92 -9.20 -20.94
CA GLU A 724 17.78 -10.37 -21.09
C GLU A 724 18.70 -10.55 -19.88
N THR A 725 18.97 -11.80 -19.56
CA THR A 725 19.95 -12.26 -18.56
C THR A 725 20.97 -13.13 -19.26
N TYR A 726 22.22 -13.15 -18.78
CA TYR A 726 23.31 -13.88 -19.43
C TYR A 726 24.10 -14.76 -18.47
N CYS A 727 24.81 -15.76 -19.00
CA CYS A 727 25.69 -16.65 -18.25
C CYS A 727 24.93 -17.39 -17.11
N GLN A 728 25.44 -17.40 -15.88
CA GLN A 728 24.81 -18.07 -14.74
C GLN A 728 23.45 -17.47 -14.37
N ASP A 729 23.25 -16.16 -14.59
CA ASP A 729 21.97 -15.49 -14.35
C ASP A 729 20.90 -16.01 -15.32
N ALA A 730 21.27 -16.34 -16.56
CA ALA A 730 20.37 -16.97 -17.53
C ALA A 730 19.93 -18.38 -17.11
N GLU A 731 20.86 -19.20 -16.64
CA GLU A 731 20.56 -20.56 -16.19
C GLU A 731 19.69 -20.57 -14.91
N LYS A 732 19.89 -19.59 -14.01
CA LYS A 732 18.98 -19.31 -12.88
C LYS A 732 17.60 -18.83 -13.36
N ALA A 733 17.56 -17.76 -14.14
CA ALA A 733 16.32 -17.09 -14.55
C ALA A 733 15.44 -18.03 -15.39
N SER A 734 16.01 -18.79 -16.33
CA SER A 734 15.27 -19.82 -17.06
C SER A 734 14.59 -20.82 -16.12
N LYS A 735 15.33 -21.37 -15.14
CA LYS A 735 14.83 -22.36 -14.19
C LYS A 735 13.77 -21.81 -13.23
N ILE A 736 13.87 -20.55 -12.82
CA ILE A 736 12.93 -19.91 -11.87
C ILE A 736 11.67 -19.38 -12.58
N LEU A 737 11.80 -18.91 -13.82
CA LEU A 737 10.72 -18.23 -14.55
C LEU A 737 9.94 -19.15 -15.51
N GLY A 738 10.51 -20.29 -15.87
CA GLY A 738 9.97 -21.20 -16.89
C GLY A 738 10.22 -20.73 -18.33
N ILE A 739 11.16 -19.81 -18.54
CA ILE A 739 11.48 -19.23 -19.85
C ILE A 739 12.61 -20.00 -20.55
N THR A 740 12.58 -20.03 -21.87
CA THR A 740 13.55 -20.78 -22.69
C THR A 740 14.98 -20.27 -22.48
N LEU A 741 15.88 -21.15 -22.02
CA LEU A 741 17.33 -20.92 -22.07
C LEU A 741 17.82 -21.18 -23.51
N THR A 742 18.35 -20.15 -24.16
CA THR A 742 19.08 -20.31 -25.42
C THR A 742 20.59 -20.14 -25.19
N LYS A 743 21.41 -20.63 -26.12
CA LYS A 743 22.87 -20.46 -26.07
C LYS A 743 23.37 -20.00 -27.44
N SER A 744 23.99 -18.82 -27.49
CA SER A 744 24.45 -18.23 -28.75
C SER A 744 25.63 -19.02 -29.33
N SER A 745 25.52 -19.37 -30.62
CA SER A 745 26.61 -19.97 -31.40
C SER A 745 27.69 -18.97 -31.80
N HIS A 746 27.35 -17.67 -31.85
CA HIS A 746 28.23 -16.61 -32.37
C HIS A 746 28.89 -15.77 -31.27
N THR A 747 28.19 -15.55 -30.14
CA THR A 747 28.71 -14.84 -28.97
C THR A 747 29.15 -15.83 -27.90
N LYS A 748 30.29 -15.55 -27.27
CA LYS A 748 30.87 -16.37 -26.21
C LYS A 748 30.96 -15.61 -24.89
N ASP A 749 30.92 -16.35 -23.78
CA ASP A 749 31.19 -15.81 -22.45
C ASP A 749 32.70 -15.59 -22.20
N ALA A 750 33.05 -15.08 -21.01
CA ALA A 750 34.44 -14.81 -20.64
C ALA A 750 35.33 -16.07 -20.56
N ASP A 751 34.72 -17.27 -20.41
CA ASP A 751 35.40 -18.56 -20.42
C ASP A 751 35.52 -19.16 -21.85
N GLY A 752 34.98 -18.48 -22.88
CA GLY A 752 35.01 -18.91 -24.27
C GLY A 752 33.94 -19.95 -24.65
N LYS A 753 32.95 -20.19 -23.78
CA LYS A 753 31.81 -21.09 -24.01
C LYS A 753 30.68 -20.35 -24.76
N PRO A 754 29.73 -21.06 -25.42
CA PRO A 754 28.53 -20.45 -26.01
C PRO A 754 27.75 -19.62 -24.98
N LEU A 755 27.48 -18.35 -25.26
CA LEU A 755 26.85 -17.44 -24.30
C LEU A 755 25.42 -17.91 -23.98
N ALA A 756 25.21 -18.40 -22.77
CA ALA A 756 23.87 -18.70 -22.25
C ALA A 756 23.08 -17.41 -22.06
N MET A 757 21.83 -17.38 -22.50
CA MET A 757 20.93 -16.23 -22.42
C MET A 757 19.48 -16.67 -22.19
N ALA A 758 18.75 -15.89 -21.42
CA ALA A 758 17.32 -16.10 -21.16
C ALA A 758 16.65 -14.74 -20.93
N GLY A 759 15.48 -14.52 -21.53
CA GLY A 759 14.82 -13.22 -21.46
C GLY A 759 13.31 -13.29 -21.68
N PHE A 760 12.64 -12.17 -21.41
CA PHE A 760 11.20 -11.99 -21.58
C PHE A 760 10.87 -10.56 -22.04
N PRO A 761 9.71 -10.32 -22.70
CA PRO A 761 9.34 -8.99 -23.17
C PRO A 761 9.23 -7.97 -22.04
N TYR A 762 9.66 -6.72 -22.26
CA TYR A 762 9.82 -5.73 -21.19
C TYR A 762 8.53 -5.46 -20.41
N HIS A 763 7.37 -5.45 -21.08
CA HIS A 763 6.05 -5.26 -20.50
C HIS A 763 5.58 -6.45 -19.63
N ALA A 764 6.29 -7.58 -19.65
CA ALA A 764 6.04 -8.71 -18.77
C ALA A 764 6.85 -8.67 -17.46
N LEU A 765 7.59 -7.59 -17.20
CA LEU A 765 8.39 -7.41 -15.98
C LEU A 765 7.58 -7.68 -14.70
N ASP A 766 6.38 -7.10 -14.58
CA ASP A 766 5.50 -7.30 -13.41
C ASP A 766 4.99 -8.74 -13.25
N THR A 767 5.09 -9.57 -14.30
CA THR A 767 4.75 -11.00 -14.26
C THR A 767 5.94 -11.88 -13.85
N TYR A 768 7.17 -11.48 -14.19
CA TYR A 768 8.37 -12.28 -13.98
C TYR A 768 9.25 -11.81 -12.80
N LEU A 769 9.40 -10.51 -12.57
CA LEU A 769 10.15 -9.95 -11.45
C LEU A 769 9.65 -10.47 -10.08
N PRO A 770 8.32 -10.56 -9.80
CA PRO A 770 7.85 -11.14 -8.53
C PRO A 770 8.07 -12.65 -8.41
N LYS A 771 8.41 -13.36 -9.49
CA LYS A 771 8.81 -14.78 -9.42
C LYS A 771 10.26 -14.91 -8.98
N LEU A 772 11.18 -14.11 -9.54
CA LEU A 772 12.58 -14.06 -9.10
C LEU A 772 12.69 -13.72 -7.60
N ILE A 773 12.00 -12.65 -7.17
CA ILE A 773 12.04 -12.18 -5.77
C ILE A 773 11.47 -13.24 -4.82
N ARG A 774 10.38 -13.95 -5.18
CA ARG A 774 9.81 -15.04 -4.37
C ARG A 774 10.69 -16.29 -4.31
N ALA A 775 11.59 -16.48 -5.28
CA ALA A 775 12.61 -17.53 -5.23
C ALA A 775 13.82 -17.16 -4.34
N GLY A 776 13.85 -15.95 -3.78
CA GLY A 776 14.93 -15.44 -2.92
C GLY A 776 16.11 -14.84 -3.68
N GLU A 777 16.02 -14.72 -5.02
CA GLU A 777 17.05 -14.02 -5.80
C GLU A 777 16.89 -12.51 -5.65
N ARG A 778 18.00 -11.81 -5.33
CA ARG A 778 18.09 -10.36 -5.53
C ARG A 778 18.08 -10.10 -7.03
N VAL A 779 17.44 -9.01 -7.46
CA VAL A 779 17.35 -8.66 -8.89
C VAL A 779 17.81 -7.23 -9.09
N ALA A 780 18.70 -7.02 -10.06
CA ALA A 780 19.09 -5.70 -10.54
C ALA A 780 18.44 -5.50 -11.93
N ILE A 781 17.83 -4.33 -12.14
CA ILE A 781 17.21 -3.96 -13.41
C ILE A 781 18.07 -2.84 -14.02
N CYS A 782 18.50 -3.03 -15.27
CA CYS A 782 19.24 -2.03 -16.02
C CYS A 782 18.40 -1.62 -17.25
N ASP A 783 17.72 -0.49 -17.12
CA ASP A 783 17.02 0.18 -18.22
C ASP A 783 17.97 0.96 -19.14
N GLN A 784 17.52 1.22 -20.37
CA GLN A 784 18.25 2.00 -21.36
C GLN A 784 17.80 3.47 -21.32
N LEU A 785 18.67 4.36 -20.87
CA LEU A 785 18.38 5.79 -20.69
C LEU A 785 18.40 6.62 -21.99
N GLU A 786 18.90 6.08 -23.10
CA GLU A 786 18.94 6.77 -24.40
C GLU A 786 17.96 6.15 -25.41
N ALA A 787 17.18 6.99 -26.08
CA ALA A 787 16.32 6.56 -27.19
C ALA A 787 17.14 5.98 -28.36
N PRO A 788 16.77 4.81 -28.92
CA PRO A 788 17.55 4.14 -29.95
C PRO A 788 17.58 4.96 -31.26
N LYS A 789 18.77 5.38 -31.67
CA LYS A 789 19.01 5.99 -32.99
C LYS A 789 18.69 4.96 -34.07
N ARG A 790 17.71 5.26 -34.93
CA ARG A 790 17.30 4.38 -36.05
C ARG A 790 18.50 4.11 -36.97
N ALA A 791 18.99 2.88 -36.96
CA ALA A 791 19.83 2.37 -38.04
C ALA A 791 18.94 2.13 -39.27
N THR A 792 19.34 2.68 -40.42
CA THR A 792 18.72 2.38 -41.71
C THR A 792 19.30 1.08 -42.26
N GLU A 793 18.57 -0.03 -42.13
CA GLU A 793 18.86 -1.23 -42.91
C GLU A 793 18.23 -1.11 -44.30
N GLU A 794 19.06 -1.21 -45.35
CA GLU A 794 18.61 -1.28 -46.73
C GLU A 794 18.13 -2.70 -47.03
N ILE A 795 16.86 -2.85 -47.46
CA ILE A 795 16.35 -4.13 -47.99
C ILE A 795 15.85 -3.92 -49.42
N SER A 796 16.56 -4.52 -50.37
CA SER A 796 16.20 -4.54 -51.79
C SER A 796 14.99 -5.44 -52.08
N PRO A 797 14.14 -5.13 -53.06
CA PRO A 797 12.79 -5.70 -53.18
C PRO A 797 12.76 -7.11 -53.78
N SER A 798 11.81 -7.93 -53.31
CA SER A 798 11.33 -9.13 -54.00
C SER A 798 9.80 -9.24 -53.91
N LYS A 799 9.18 -9.93 -54.86
CA LYS A 799 7.72 -9.84 -55.14
C LYS A 799 6.85 -10.65 -54.18
N VAL A 800 5.66 -10.12 -53.89
CA VAL A 800 4.42 -10.90 -53.68
C VAL A 800 3.28 -10.17 -54.41
N GLU A 801 2.31 -10.92 -54.97
CA GLU A 801 1.22 -10.40 -55.80
C GLU A 801 -0.11 -10.25 -55.03
N SER A 802 -0.98 -9.37 -55.49
CA SER A 802 -2.26 -9.02 -54.85
C SER A 802 -3.41 -9.96 -55.21
N PRO A 803 -4.36 -10.18 -54.28
CA PRO A 803 -5.78 -10.37 -54.64
C PRO A 803 -6.56 -9.05 -54.52
N GLN A 804 -7.57 -8.85 -55.38
CA GLN A 804 -8.47 -7.70 -55.33
C GLN A 804 -9.76 -8.01 -54.54
N GLN A 805 -10.53 -6.96 -54.25
CA GLN A 805 -11.85 -7.04 -53.63
C GLN A 805 -12.89 -7.59 -54.61
N GLU A 806 -13.83 -8.41 -54.15
CA GLU A 806 -15.16 -8.51 -54.76
C GLU A 806 -16.20 -7.90 -53.83
N GLN A 807 -16.90 -6.88 -54.32
CA GLN A 807 -18.24 -6.54 -53.85
C GLN A 807 -19.23 -7.39 -54.65
N ASN A 808 -20.32 -7.84 -54.04
CA ASN A 808 -21.55 -8.00 -54.81
C ASN A 808 -22.81 -7.79 -53.99
N ASN A 809 -23.90 -7.49 -54.68
CA ASN A 809 -25.06 -6.81 -54.12
C ASN A 809 -26.37 -7.53 -54.48
N SER A 810 -27.44 -7.20 -53.75
CA SER A 810 -28.84 -7.53 -54.01
C SER A 810 -29.28 -9.01 -53.94
N SER A 811 -30.35 -9.26 -53.20
CA SER A 811 -31.38 -10.25 -53.56
C SER A 811 -32.71 -9.83 -52.92
N GLY A 812 -33.70 -9.51 -53.74
CA GLY A 812 -35.06 -9.22 -53.27
C GLY A 812 -36.07 -9.53 -54.38
N ILE A 813 -36.94 -10.50 -54.12
CA ILE A 813 -38.10 -10.86 -54.95
C ILE A 813 -39.08 -11.66 -54.06
N HIS A 814 -40.35 -11.65 -54.48
CA HIS A 814 -41.55 -12.30 -53.93
C HIS A 814 -41.34 -13.57 -53.05
N ARG A 815 -42.22 -13.84 -52.08
CA ARG A 815 -43.67 -13.55 -52.11
C ARG A 815 -44.31 -13.40 -50.73
#